data_AF-A0A134ACZ9-F1
#
_entry.id   AF-A0A134ACZ9-F1
#
_cell.length_a   1.000
_cell.length_b   1.000
_cell.length_c   1.000
_cell.angle_alpha   90.00
_cell.angle_beta   90.00
_cell.angle_gamma   90.00
#
_symmetry.space_group_name_H-M   'P 1'
#
loop_
_entity.id
_entity.type
_entity.pdbx_description
1 polymer ?
#
loop_
_entity_poly.entity_id
_entity_poly.type
_entity_poly.pdbx_seq_one_letter_code
_entity_poly.pdbx_strand_id
1 'polypeptide(L)'
;MIKHYKVNRTLALALSLATASVSLSNTLAYAADQSGAIEKGNVETQAQENVSYFRKLPAIGDTTLHINTQKLKDENKLAIGDRLQMKLITGSETYKKILVDSVKEGDIKDDYTTEQIMGPGGRPLIPFREFSAGDVVELYVVRGAQETKVGNVTVKGEKSLTPIVEQTKDKIMMSSKMTGSIKMFLRTKKDNQWKIFDLAKENKPNAISYDFPMEKLRETYGASVGDEFVVVHQEANKGKTISKKMVLKDTYDAPNVEFKERANKDESASYTISLPDNPNLDPTPIQNHLPKLKVVKGNETKTFTLNKASMPQELKAVMGGVTYAIPKDTPNNTTFEFSQEGENFNSSKPVTMTYKVDMKKANELMAELNSYPEDKKESFKEPIFTIKGKLQKEDRTQQEVDQAVQALDSIILQQLRDSLSSKRQEAIKTIEALQYLDKKKKTTYQAQVTGAKSEKDIAGIVEKAKAEDKQAENAKNAELQGKKDAAIKKIKEEYTFLTGTYEAYKTEIIKKIQDAPTIPEVETFLQEAEAKNQEAKKAQFEQFRKSTLEQIKALENLSDQEQRDAEQELNAANDVQSIVAISQKYRNLNTENGVKKNLGTLKEDYKKKLKDLKDLTEEERKGYESEIEQAATGNQIVSIYQRAQDKNIANNKAKAQEAEEAAKALEEQRKVALEKIKALPGLTNEHFTQAENELKSAPDKMKIDEIVNKYTTLSEDTMKKKDLDAAKKEYIGKLETLTLLSSNDKQRFTKEIQEAGTLELVKEAFDGAVQVNLSKAKAAANEKLTKLENLSESEIDAAIQEIMATKALGEIEPIVEKYKKLDQEKAMAKAQLEAARKEAIAAVNKLAHLKQDEMAKFEESIKKATSANEINDIKQQAIRKNDENLAEKNKAQTLEVAKKELGKLVEEAKAIKLSQDSKLKQKVEDTLKAAEEALKGQSLDAMNGAIQDVKRVMEEVKKEQEQAPAPKDPKEPSPSEPSPAPNNPLAPKPSKPAPSPSNPAQPSPSKPTVPSPSKPKPSVEPKEKEKPAPRGKWFNFTFQKTTPSKPHTAKTENSGNQAKTYADIQNHWAKEAINYSLESRLFDDIVKGNRFEPNKAMTRAEFIAILGRFEKVNEFTANISFQDIDMNAYYGKYVNWAKNAGLVYGMDAANFAPNKTISREEMATILYRYKQMKKINFEGEAKQYKDGNKIPKWAKEAVQELSKSKILNGMDDGTFQGKKQLSRAEIAQIVYNINKIK
;
A
#
# COMPACT_ATOMS: atom_id res chain seq x y z
N MET A 1 -10.76 -46.99 -14.60
CA MET A 1 -10.69 -47.61 -15.95
C MET A 1 -11.75 -46.99 -16.84
N ILE A 2 -11.45 -46.79 -18.14
CA ILE A 2 -12.32 -47.09 -19.32
C ILE A 2 -13.71 -46.38 -19.34
N LYS A 3 -14.11 -45.54 -20.32
CA LYS A 3 -13.80 -45.37 -21.78
C LYS A 3 -14.15 -43.90 -22.18
N HIS A 4 -13.58 -43.15 -23.14
CA HIS A 4 -13.16 -43.38 -24.56
C HIS A 4 -14.35 -43.77 -25.48
N TYR A 5 -14.57 -43.32 -26.72
CA TYR A 5 -13.88 -42.58 -27.83
C TYR A 5 -15.00 -41.96 -28.74
N LYS A 6 -14.87 -41.14 -29.82
CA LYS A 6 -13.84 -40.30 -30.53
C LYS A 6 -14.63 -39.32 -31.47
N VAL A 7 -14.30 -38.02 -31.61
CA VAL A 7 -13.35 -37.34 -32.54
C VAL A 7 -13.77 -37.26 -34.04
N ASN A 8 -13.78 -36.03 -34.60
CA ASN A 8 -13.73 -35.63 -36.04
C ASN A 8 -14.99 -35.88 -36.93
N ARG A 9 -15.24 -35.17 -38.06
CA ARG A 9 -14.49 -34.10 -38.80
C ARG A 9 -15.40 -33.23 -39.72
N THR A 10 -14.99 -31.96 -39.93
CA THR A 10 -15.10 -31.06 -41.13
C THR A 10 -16.07 -31.30 -42.31
N LEU A 11 -16.50 -30.15 -42.91
CA LEU A 11 -16.97 -29.94 -44.32
C LEU A 11 -18.35 -30.56 -44.66
N ALA A 12 -19.27 -29.93 -45.41
CA ALA A 12 -19.26 -28.70 -46.25
C ALA A 12 -20.69 -28.09 -46.39
N LEU A 13 -20.88 -27.10 -47.29
CA LEU A 13 -22.14 -26.41 -47.67
C LEU A 13 -22.80 -25.60 -46.53
N ALA A 14 -22.90 -24.26 -46.51
CA ALA A 14 -22.74 -23.19 -47.52
C ALA A 14 -23.92 -23.02 -48.52
N LEU A 15 -24.28 -21.73 -48.74
CA LEU A 15 -25.37 -21.19 -49.59
C LEU A 15 -26.80 -21.46 -49.03
N SER A 16 -27.83 -20.62 -49.23
CA SER A 16 -28.06 -19.58 -50.26
C SER A 16 -29.04 -18.44 -49.84
N LEU A 17 -28.84 -17.23 -50.40
CA LEU A 17 -29.84 -16.17 -50.76
C LEU A 17 -30.70 -15.54 -49.60
N ALA A 18 -31.08 -14.24 -49.54
CA ALA A 18 -31.59 -13.24 -50.51
C ALA A 18 -33.01 -13.59 -51.05
N THR A 19 -34.02 -12.72 -51.14
CA THR A 19 -34.21 -11.27 -50.86
C THR A 19 -35.71 -11.06 -50.50
N ALA A 20 -36.19 -9.96 -49.91
CA ALA A 20 -36.61 -8.72 -50.61
C ALA A 20 -37.13 -7.64 -49.62
N SER A 21 -37.64 -6.51 -50.12
CA SER A 21 -37.47 -5.18 -49.52
C SER A 21 -38.70 -4.25 -49.48
N VAL A 22 -38.65 -3.25 -48.56
CA VAL A 22 -39.31 -1.91 -48.61
C VAL A 22 -40.84 -1.82 -48.37
N SER A 23 -41.21 -1.05 -47.33
CA SER A 23 -42.22 0.03 -47.39
C SER A 23 -42.28 0.88 -46.11
N LEU A 24 -42.74 2.13 -46.26
CA LEU A 24 -43.08 3.17 -45.25
C LEU A 24 -41.97 3.82 -44.40
N SER A 25 -42.20 5.11 -44.14
CA SER A 25 -41.48 6.00 -43.22
C SER A 25 -42.45 7.13 -42.80
N ASN A 26 -42.05 7.94 -41.81
CA ASN A 26 -42.72 9.16 -41.32
C ASN A 26 -44.05 9.01 -40.55
N THR A 27 -43.97 9.13 -39.21
CA THR A 27 -44.91 9.99 -38.46
C THR A 27 -44.30 10.53 -37.15
N LEU A 28 -44.18 11.86 -37.09
CA LEU A 28 -44.25 12.73 -35.90
C LEU A 28 -43.33 12.43 -34.67
N ALA A 29 -42.31 13.29 -34.52
CA ALA A 29 -42.03 13.94 -33.24
C ALA A 29 -42.54 15.39 -33.33
N TYR A 30 -43.51 15.78 -32.51
CA TYR A 30 -44.19 17.08 -32.59
C TYR A 30 -44.78 17.50 -31.23
N ALA A 31 -44.07 18.38 -30.50
CA ALA A 31 -44.59 19.29 -29.47
C ALA A 31 -43.40 20.07 -28.85
N ALA A 32 -43.62 21.35 -28.49
CA ALA A 32 -42.66 22.28 -27.89
C ALA A 32 -41.40 22.60 -28.77
N ASP A 33 -41.14 23.84 -29.17
CA ASP A 33 -41.84 25.09 -28.89
C ASP A 33 -41.89 26.01 -30.13
N GLN A 34 -42.92 26.87 -30.20
CA GLN A 34 -43.14 27.81 -31.30
C GLN A 34 -43.46 29.22 -30.79
N SER A 35 -42.64 30.19 -31.20
CA SER A 35 -43.14 31.54 -31.54
C SER A 35 -42.14 32.28 -32.46
N GLY A 36 -42.65 32.97 -33.49
CA GLY A 36 -41.87 33.98 -34.24
C GLY A 36 -41.49 33.69 -35.70
N ALA A 37 -42.42 34.00 -36.62
CA ALA A 37 -42.16 34.54 -37.97
C ALA A 37 -41.28 33.75 -39.01
N ILE A 38 -41.93 32.79 -39.67
CA ILE A 38 -41.80 32.53 -41.13
C ILE A 38 -42.35 33.77 -41.89
N GLU A 39 -41.85 34.25 -43.05
CA GLU A 39 -40.68 33.90 -43.88
C GLU A 39 -40.29 35.08 -44.80
N LYS A 40 -39.01 35.17 -45.19
CA LYS A 40 -38.62 35.23 -46.61
C LYS A 40 -37.11 35.01 -46.79
N GLY A 41 -36.73 33.73 -46.93
CA GLY A 41 -35.46 33.36 -47.56
C GLY A 41 -35.49 33.61 -49.08
N ASN A 42 -34.59 33.04 -49.89
CA ASN A 42 -33.58 32.01 -49.63
C ASN A 42 -32.61 32.01 -50.85
N VAL A 43 -31.38 31.49 -50.86
CA VAL A 43 -30.63 30.67 -49.89
C VAL A 43 -29.20 31.18 -49.82
N GLU A 44 -28.64 31.35 -48.62
CA GLU A 44 -27.19 31.45 -48.42
C GLU A 44 -26.77 30.52 -47.27
N THR A 45 -25.65 29.82 -47.43
CA THR A 45 -25.07 28.85 -46.46
C THR A 45 -25.86 27.55 -46.19
N GLN A 46 -25.48 26.43 -46.83
CA GLN A 46 -25.68 25.09 -46.25
C GLN A 46 -24.68 24.05 -46.80
N ALA A 47 -23.43 24.09 -46.32
CA ALA A 47 -22.39 23.07 -46.55
C ALA A 47 -21.25 23.09 -45.52
N GLN A 48 -21.49 23.61 -44.30
CA GLN A 48 -20.50 23.58 -43.21
C GLN A 48 -20.65 22.30 -42.37
N GLU A 49 -19.52 21.90 -41.79
CA GLU A 49 -19.41 20.94 -40.67
C GLU A 49 -19.90 19.51 -40.91
N ASN A 50 -19.17 18.80 -41.79
CA ASN A 50 -18.72 17.44 -41.48
C ASN A 50 -17.34 17.14 -42.12
N VAL A 51 -16.28 17.35 -41.33
CA VAL A 51 -14.89 16.87 -41.54
C VAL A 51 -14.31 17.00 -42.96
N SER A 52 -14.32 18.21 -43.53
CA SER A 52 -13.87 18.47 -44.92
C SER A 52 -12.36 18.72 -45.07
N TYR A 53 -11.59 17.69 -45.45
CA TYR A 53 -10.20 17.85 -45.95
C TYR A 53 -10.11 18.30 -47.42
N PHE A 54 -11.25 18.27 -48.12
CA PHE A 54 -11.43 18.64 -49.53
C PHE A 54 -12.30 19.91 -49.66
N ARG A 55 -12.23 20.64 -50.79
CA ARG A 55 -12.96 21.92 -50.94
C ARG A 55 -13.57 22.31 -52.30
N LYS A 56 -13.53 21.51 -53.39
CA LYS A 56 -14.10 21.93 -54.70
C LYS A 56 -14.67 20.81 -55.58
N LEU A 57 -15.84 21.10 -56.16
CA LEU A 57 -16.48 20.70 -57.44
C LEU A 57 -17.96 21.12 -57.33
N PRO A 58 -18.58 21.82 -58.32
CA PRO A 58 -18.98 21.18 -59.59
C PRO A 58 -18.96 22.13 -60.82
N ALA A 59 -19.72 21.78 -61.88
CA ALA A 59 -20.02 22.55 -63.10
C ALA A 59 -18.94 22.59 -64.21
N ILE A 60 -18.68 21.40 -64.80
CA ILE A 60 -18.10 21.14 -66.14
C ILE A 60 -16.64 21.59 -66.40
N GLY A 61 -16.19 22.77 -65.95
CA GLY A 61 -14.89 23.33 -66.35
C GLY A 61 -13.67 23.01 -65.46
N ASP A 62 -13.84 22.97 -64.15
CA ASP A 62 -12.74 23.35 -63.23
C ASP A 62 -11.79 22.20 -62.78
N THR A 63 -12.23 20.93 -62.93
CA THR A 63 -11.50 19.63 -62.80
C THR A 63 -10.45 19.42 -61.67
N THR A 64 -10.34 20.32 -60.71
CA THR A 64 -9.20 20.43 -59.77
C THR A 64 -9.60 20.07 -58.34
N LEU A 65 -8.80 19.26 -57.67
CA LEU A 65 -9.02 18.85 -56.28
C LEU A 65 -7.97 19.45 -55.35
N HIS A 66 -8.43 19.94 -54.20
CA HIS A 66 -7.64 20.62 -53.20
C HIS A 66 -7.62 19.79 -51.90
N ILE A 67 -6.41 19.45 -51.40
CA ILE A 67 -6.22 18.62 -50.19
C ILE A 67 -5.37 19.38 -49.17
N ASN A 68 -5.85 19.52 -47.93
CA ASN A 68 -5.04 20.11 -46.85
C ASN A 68 -4.21 19.02 -46.15
N THR A 69 -2.88 19.01 -46.34
CA THR A 69 -2.00 17.98 -45.79
C THR A 69 -1.51 18.27 -44.38
N GLN A 70 -1.32 19.55 -43.99
CA GLN A 70 -0.99 19.90 -42.61
C GLN A 70 -2.08 19.50 -41.62
N LYS A 71 -3.36 19.78 -41.91
CA LYS A 71 -4.47 19.37 -41.03
C LYS A 71 -4.57 17.85 -40.84
N LEU A 72 -4.15 17.06 -41.83
CA LEU A 72 -4.02 15.61 -41.67
C LEU A 72 -2.84 15.21 -40.76
N LYS A 73 -1.75 15.98 -40.73
CA LYS A 73 -0.64 15.82 -39.77
C LYS A 73 -1.07 16.21 -38.35
N ASP A 74 -1.70 17.37 -38.18
CA ASP A 74 -2.13 17.91 -36.89
C ASP A 74 -3.15 16.99 -36.19
N GLU A 75 -4.07 16.41 -36.95
CA GLU A 75 -5.03 15.42 -36.46
C GLU A 75 -4.45 13.98 -36.35
N ASN A 76 -3.12 13.82 -36.45
CA ASN A 76 -2.39 12.54 -36.38
C ASN A 76 -2.78 11.48 -37.45
N LYS A 77 -3.49 11.88 -38.51
CA LYS A 77 -4.00 11.02 -39.59
C LYS A 77 -2.97 10.77 -40.70
N LEU A 78 -1.92 11.60 -40.79
CA LEU A 78 -0.84 11.49 -41.76
C LEU A 78 0.52 11.71 -41.07
N ALA A 79 1.48 10.84 -41.33
CA ALA A 79 2.85 10.95 -40.81
C ALA A 79 3.89 10.81 -41.94
N ILE A 80 5.11 11.26 -41.66
CA ILE A 80 6.25 11.12 -42.57
C ILE A 80 6.57 9.63 -42.76
N GLY A 81 6.69 9.22 -44.02
CA GLY A 81 6.83 7.83 -44.43
C GLY A 81 5.53 7.20 -44.98
N ASP A 82 4.34 7.70 -44.60
CA ASP A 82 3.06 7.18 -45.08
C ASP A 82 2.83 7.46 -46.57
N ARG A 83 1.96 6.68 -47.22
CA ARG A 83 1.54 6.87 -48.62
C ARG A 83 0.14 7.49 -48.70
N LEU A 84 -0.05 8.47 -49.58
CA LEU A 84 -1.34 9.13 -49.82
C LEU A 84 -2.00 8.64 -51.12
N GLN A 85 -3.29 8.30 -51.08
CA GLN A 85 -3.98 7.65 -52.21
C GLN A 85 -5.45 8.12 -52.32
N MET A 86 -5.94 8.31 -53.54
CA MET A 86 -7.33 8.70 -53.83
C MET A 86 -8.11 7.52 -54.44
N LYS A 87 -9.43 7.49 -54.21
CA LYS A 87 -10.38 6.63 -54.92
C LYS A 87 -11.53 7.46 -55.50
N LEU A 88 -12.01 7.10 -56.69
CA LEU A 88 -13.24 7.63 -57.30
C LEU A 88 -14.25 6.48 -57.37
N ILE A 89 -15.49 6.73 -56.92
CA ILE A 89 -16.59 5.76 -56.90
C ILE A 89 -17.69 6.25 -57.84
N THR A 90 -17.99 5.43 -58.85
CA THR A 90 -19.01 5.69 -59.87
C THR A 90 -19.93 4.48 -59.99
N GLY A 91 -21.04 4.50 -59.26
CA GLY A 91 -21.95 3.36 -59.16
C GLY A 91 -21.26 2.14 -58.54
N SER A 92 -21.12 1.07 -59.32
CA SER A 92 -20.45 -0.18 -58.92
C SER A 92 -18.94 -0.20 -59.13
N GLU A 93 -18.36 0.80 -59.79
CA GLU A 93 -16.93 0.83 -60.13
C GLU A 93 -16.12 1.71 -59.18
N THR A 94 -14.85 1.34 -58.95
CA THR A 94 -13.93 2.09 -58.07
C THR A 94 -12.54 2.17 -58.69
N TYR A 95 -12.12 3.40 -59.03
CA TYR A 95 -10.83 3.72 -59.62
C TYR A 95 -9.86 4.22 -58.53
N LYS A 96 -8.58 3.82 -58.56
CA LYS A 96 -7.56 4.22 -57.56
C LYS A 96 -6.39 4.98 -58.22
N LYS A 97 -5.90 6.05 -57.59
CA LYS A 97 -4.67 6.78 -57.97
C LYS A 97 -3.82 7.01 -56.70
N ILE A 98 -2.51 6.68 -56.74
CA ILE A 98 -1.57 7.11 -55.70
C ILE A 98 -1.22 8.58 -55.97
N LEU A 99 -1.20 9.40 -54.91
CA LEU A 99 -0.87 10.82 -54.99
C LEU A 99 0.57 11.08 -54.53
N VAL A 100 1.00 10.47 -53.43
CA VAL A 100 2.38 10.56 -52.92
C VAL A 100 2.81 9.19 -52.41
N ASP A 101 3.83 8.58 -53.01
CA ASP A 101 4.29 7.21 -52.68
C ASP A 101 4.89 7.08 -51.27
N SER A 102 5.54 8.13 -50.76
CA SER A 102 5.96 8.23 -49.36
C SER A 102 6.18 9.70 -48.99
N VAL A 103 5.39 10.19 -48.02
CA VAL A 103 5.33 11.60 -47.61
C VAL A 103 6.57 12.02 -46.82
N LYS A 104 7.18 13.13 -47.23
CA LYS A 104 8.34 13.77 -46.59
C LYS A 104 7.93 15.08 -45.91
N GLU A 105 8.80 15.63 -45.07
CA GLU A 105 8.54 16.89 -44.33
C GLU A 105 8.08 18.03 -45.26
N GLY A 106 8.64 18.16 -46.46
CA GLY A 106 8.28 19.20 -47.44
C GLY A 106 7.05 18.93 -48.32
N ASP A 107 6.45 17.74 -48.23
CA ASP A 107 5.17 17.41 -48.90
C ASP A 107 3.95 17.82 -48.04
N ILE A 108 4.20 18.11 -46.77
CA ILE A 108 3.21 18.61 -45.81
C ILE A 108 3.20 20.14 -45.88
N LYS A 109 2.03 20.74 -46.11
CA LYS A 109 1.86 22.17 -46.31
C LYS A 109 0.57 22.64 -45.64
N ASP A 110 0.63 23.85 -45.08
CA ASP A 110 -0.51 24.53 -44.44
C ASP A 110 -1.63 24.81 -45.45
N ASP A 111 -1.23 25.11 -46.69
CA ASP A 111 -2.10 25.36 -47.83
C ASP A 111 -2.62 24.07 -48.48
N TYR A 112 -3.75 24.19 -49.18
CA TYR A 112 -4.28 23.08 -49.98
C TYR A 112 -3.38 22.78 -51.19
N THR A 113 -2.81 21.57 -51.26
CA THR A 113 -2.14 21.10 -52.47
C THR A 113 -3.14 20.93 -53.62
N THR A 114 -2.71 21.27 -54.83
CA THR A 114 -3.55 21.34 -56.03
C THR A 114 -3.21 20.17 -56.95
N GLU A 115 -4.12 19.19 -57.04
CA GLU A 115 -3.96 18.01 -57.91
C GLU A 115 -4.97 18.05 -59.07
N GLN A 116 -4.47 17.99 -60.30
CA GLN A 116 -5.30 17.80 -61.50
C GLN A 116 -5.60 16.31 -61.71
N ILE A 117 -6.86 15.98 -61.98
CA ILE A 117 -7.33 14.60 -62.16
C ILE A 117 -7.08 14.11 -63.59
N MET A 118 -5.82 14.21 -64.04
CA MET A 118 -5.32 13.68 -65.31
C MET A 118 -4.42 12.46 -65.10
N GLY A 119 -4.35 11.63 -66.14
CA GLY A 119 -3.39 10.53 -66.27
C GLY A 119 -2.13 10.92 -67.06
N PRO A 120 -1.15 10.01 -67.19
CA PRO A 120 0.07 10.25 -67.96
C PRO A 120 -0.23 10.69 -69.40
N GLY A 121 0.43 11.77 -69.84
CA GLY A 121 0.23 12.30 -71.20
C GLY A 121 -1.05 13.15 -71.39
N GLY A 122 -1.59 13.75 -70.33
CA GLY A 122 -2.63 14.79 -70.43
C GLY A 122 -4.02 14.29 -70.82
N ARG A 123 -4.33 13.02 -70.55
CA ARG A 123 -5.66 12.44 -70.81
C ARG A 123 -6.53 12.44 -69.54
N PRO A 124 -7.85 12.67 -69.64
CA PRO A 124 -8.77 12.52 -68.49
C PRO A 124 -8.73 11.11 -67.90
N LEU A 125 -9.01 10.98 -66.60
CA LEU A 125 -8.99 9.69 -65.90
C LEU A 125 -10.10 8.71 -66.34
N ILE A 126 -11.13 9.18 -67.04
CA ILE A 126 -12.22 8.40 -67.64
C ILE A 126 -12.42 8.85 -69.09
N PRO A 127 -12.51 7.94 -70.08
CA PRO A 127 -12.93 8.30 -71.44
C PRO A 127 -14.43 8.67 -71.50
N PHE A 128 -14.74 9.83 -72.10
CA PHE A 128 -16.09 10.18 -72.61
C PHE A 128 -17.26 10.30 -71.61
N ARG A 129 -17.09 10.89 -70.43
CA ARG A 129 -18.23 11.38 -69.62
C ARG A 129 -17.90 12.66 -68.84
N GLU A 130 -18.83 13.62 -68.83
CA GLU A 130 -18.81 14.77 -67.91
C GLU A 130 -19.30 14.36 -66.51
N PHE A 131 -18.74 14.96 -65.45
CA PHE A 131 -19.19 14.74 -64.08
C PHE A 131 -20.69 15.02 -63.93
N SER A 132 -21.43 14.05 -63.39
CA SER A 132 -22.87 14.16 -63.19
C SER A 132 -23.19 14.46 -61.73
N ALA A 133 -24.37 15.03 -61.47
CA ALA A 133 -24.83 15.27 -60.12
C ALA A 133 -24.98 13.95 -59.35
N GLY A 134 -24.10 13.69 -58.37
CA GLY A 134 -24.10 12.48 -57.55
C GLY A 134 -22.79 11.66 -57.50
N ASP A 135 -21.82 11.89 -58.40
CA ASP A 135 -20.54 11.13 -58.39
C ASP A 135 -19.70 11.44 -57.10
N VAL A 136 -18.92 10.46 -56.58
CA VAL A 136 -18.23 10.56 -55.26
C VAL A 136 -16.72 10.28 -55.30
N VAL A 137 -15.91 11.15 -54.70
CA VAL A 137 -14.43 11.00 -54.56
C VAL A 137 -14.04 10.79 -53.10
N GLU A 138 -13.04 9.95 -52.81
CA GLU A 138 -12.54 9.61 -51.46
C GLU A 138 -11.01 9.70 -51.30
N LEU A 139 -10.52 10.03 -50.09
CA LEU A 139 -9.09 10.07 -49.74
C LEU A 139 -8.71 8.99 -48.71
N TYR A 140 -7.50 8.44 -48.86
CA TYR A 140 -6.93 7.40 -48.01
C TYR A 140 -5.45 7.66 -47.67
N VAL A 141 -5.07 7.33 -46.45
CA VAL A 141 -3.67 7.23 -45.99
C VAL A 141 -3.32 5.76 -45.79
N VAL A 142 -2.13 5.35 -46.24
CA VAL A 142 -1.66 3.95 -46.18
C VAL A 142 -0.37 3.87 -45.38
N ARG A 143 -0.39 3.12 -44.27
CA ARG A 143 0.75 2.89 -43.37
C ARG A 143 1.08 1.40 -43.32
N GLY A 144 2.16 1.01 -43.98
CA GLY A 144 2.46 -0.40 -44.21
C GLY A 144 1.36 -1.08 -45.03
N ALA A 145 0.72 -2.10 -44.46
CA ALA A 145 -0.39 -2.83 -45.10
C ALA A 145 -1.80 -2.26 -44.76
N GLN A 146 -1.91 -1.25 -43.87
CA GLN A 146 -3.20 -0.69 -43.44
C GLN A 146 -3.60 0.51 -44.29
N GLU A 147 -4.80 0.50 -44.85
CA GLU A 147 -5.39 1.58 -45.68
C GLU A 147 -6.56 2.24 -44.91
N THR A 148 -6.42 3.49 -44.49
CA THR A 148 -7.40 4.23 -43.67
C THR A 148 -8.05 5.37 -44.45
N LYS A 149 -9.38 5.41 -44.53
CA LYS A 149 -10.13 6.51 -45.19
C LYS A 149 -10.07 7.77 -44.34
N VAL A 150 -9.91 8.94 -44.97
CA VAL A 150 -9.89 10.24 -44.30
C VAL A 150 -10.94 11.26 -44.78
N GLY A 151 -11.50 11.21 -46.01
CA GLY A 151 -12.56 12.16 -46.42
C GLY A 151 -13.22 11.90 -47.79
N ASN A 152 -14.26 12.67 -48.19
CA ASN A 152 -14.98 12.57 -49.49
C ASN A 152 -15.79 13.84 -49.95
N VAL A 153 -16.27 13.89 -51.22
CA VAL A 153 -16.99 15.04 -51.91
C VAL A 153 -18.05 14.58 -52.98
N THR A 154 -19.01 15.44 -53.39
CA THR A 154 -20.14 15.19 -54.37
C THR A 154 -20.58 16.44 -55.21
N VAL A 155 -21.39 16.30 -56.31
CA VAL A 155 -21.59 17.26 -57.47
C VAL A 155 -23.09 17.70 -57.76
N LYS A 156 -23.40 18.87 -58.43
CA LYS A 156 -24.79 19.47 -58.71
C LYS A 156 -24.94 20.40 -60.00
N GLY A 157 -26.16 20.71 -60.58
CA GLY A 157 -26.43 21.73 -61.69
C GLY A 157 -27.85 21.82 -62.43
N GLU A 158 -28.16 22.83 -63.31
CA GLU A 158 -29.47 23.12 -64.08
C GLU A 158 -29.38 23.90 -65.49
N LYS A 159 -30.49 24.24 -66.24
CA LYS A 159 -30.54 24.79 -67.67
C LYS A 159 -31.73 25.74 -68.13
N SER A 160 -31.69 26.38 -69.35
CA SER A 160 -32.73 27.30 -69.98
C SER A 160 -32.82 27.34 -71.56
N LEU A 161 -33.67 28.18 -72.21
CA LEU A 161 -34.06 28.21 -73.67
C LEU A 161 -34.07 29.62 -74.38
N THR A 162 -34.22 29.68 -75.73
CA THR A 162 -34.10 30.92 -76.59
C THR A 162 -34.95 30.87 -77.89
N PRO A 163 -35.50 32.00 -78.43
CA PRO A 163 -36.30 32.03 -79.68
C PRO A 163 -35.53 31.81 -81.00
N ILE A 164 -36.21 31.26 -82.02
CA ILE A 164 -35.69 30.90 -83.36
C ILE A 164 -36.41 31.69 -84.47
N VAL A 165 -35.64 32.29 -85.39
CA VAL A 165 -36.09 33.10 -86.54
C VAL A 165 -35.20 32.77 -87.74
N GLU A 166 -35.75 32.77 -88.96
CA GLU A 166 -35.05 32.50 -90.22
C GLU A 166 -35.39 33.55 -91.28
N GLN A 167 -34.42 33.90 -92.15
CA GLN A 167 -34.59 34.82 -93.27
C GLN A 167 -34.40 34.06 -94.59
N THR A 168 -35.28 34.30 -95.57
CA THR A 168 -35.08 33.93 -96.97
C THR A 168 -34.96 35.20 -97.82
N LYS A 169 -34.75 35.04 -99.13
CA LYS A 169 -34.81 36.14 -100.12
C LYS A 169 -36.08 37.00 -99.99
N ASP A 170 -37.23 36.34 -99.81
CA ASP A 170 -38.56 36.95 -100.00
C ASP A 170 -39.41 37.02 -98.72
N LYS A 171 -39.03 36.33 -97.63
CA LYS A 171 -39.73 36.33 -96.34
C LYS A 171 -38.81 36.24 -95.12
N ILE A 172 -39.30 36.68 -93.96
CA ILE A 172 -38.83 36.26 -92.63
C ILE A 172 -39.85 35.27 -92.07
N MET A 173 -39.38 34.19 -91.45
CA MET A 173 -40.22 33.16 -90.82
C MET A 173 -39.82 32.96 -89.35
N MET A 174 -40.78 32.57 -88.50
CA MET A 174 -40.59 32.43 -87.06
C MET A 174 -41.19 31.12 -86.55
N SER A 175 -40.62 30.56 -85.47
CA SER A 175 -41.04 29.25 -84.95
C SER A 175 -42.51 29.23 -84.52
N SER A 176 -43.25 28.22 -84.99
CA SER A 176 -44.69 27.99 -84.73
C SER A 176 -45.08 27.69 -83.27
N LYS A 177 -44.15 27.84 -82.32
CA LYS A 177 -44.34 27.63 -80.88
C LYS A 177 -44.29 28.93 -80.06
N MET A 178 -44.06 30.09 -80.67
CA MET A 178 -44.07 31.38 -79.96
C MET A 178 -45.51 31.87 -79.73
N THR A 179 -45.87 32.18 -78.49
CA THR A 179 -47.22 32.68 -78.13
C THR A 179 -47.17 34.05 -77.46
N GLY A 180 -48.22 34.85 -77.53
CA GLY A 180 -48.21 36.23 -76.99
C GLY A 180 -47.70 37.27 -78.00
N SER A 181 -47.16 38.38 -77.50
CA SER A 181 -46.80 39.53 -78.35
C SER A 181 -45.38 39.42 -78.91
N ILE A 182 -45.24 39.62 -80.23
CA ILE A 182 -43.95 39.70 -80.93
C ILE A 182 -43.78 41.10 -81.52
N LYS A 183 -42.62 41.71 -81.28
CA LYS A 183 -42.22 43.00 -81.84
C LYS A 183 -40.90 42.83 -82.58
N MET A 184 -40.84 43.21 -83.84
CA MET A 184 -39.59 43.29 -84.59
C MET A 184 -39.02 44.69 -84.44
N PHE A 185 -37.75 44.79 -84.07
CA PHE A 185 -36.99 46.02 -84.07
C PHE A 185 -36.04 45.96 -85.26
N LEU A 186 -36.14 46.91 -86.19
CA LEU A 186 -35.25 47.05 -87.34
C LEU A 186 -34.47 48.36 -87.20
N ARG A 187 -33.16 48.30 -87.46
CA ARG A 187 -32.25 49.44 -87.56
C ARG A 187 -31.71 49.50 -88.98
N THR A 188 -32.15 50.49 -89.75
CA THR A 188 -31.61 50.67 -91.10
C THR A 188 -30.21 51.28 -91.02
N LYS A 189 -29.35 51.01 -92.00
CA LYS A 189 -28.05 51.68 -92.14
C LYS A 189 -28.18 53.17 -92.44
N LYS A 190 -29.32 53.61 -92.97
CA LYS A 190 -29.55 54.99 -93.44
C LYS A 190 -29.92 55.96 -92.31
N ASP A 191 -30.64 55.49 -91.29
CA ASP A 191 -31.03 56.28 -90.12
C ASP A 191 -30.38 55.82 -88.80
N ASN A 192 -29.86 54.59 -88.75
CA ASN A 192 -29.13 54.01 -87.62
C ASN A 192 -29.92 54.01 -86.29
N GLN A 193 -31.25 54.12 -86.33
CA GLN A 193 -32.13 54.06 -85.16
C GLN A 193 -33.05 52.84 -85.18
N TRP A 194 -33.34 52.30 -84.00
CA TRP A 194 -34.25 51.16 -83.86
C TRP A 194 -35.71 51.60 -84.00
N LYS A 195 -36.31 51.28 -85.13
CA LYS A 195 -37.76 51.40 -85.36
C LYS A 195 -38.45 50.12 -84.88
N ILE A 196 -39.57 50.26 -84.19
CA ILE A 196 -40.32 49.15 -83.58
C ILE A 196 -41.56 48.85 -84.44
N PHE A 197 -41.76 47.58 -84.77
CA PHE A 197 -42.87 47.10 -85.59
C PHE A 197 -43.59 45.96 -84.87
N ASP A 198 -44.86 46.18 -84.57
CA ASP A 198 -45.70 45.19 -83.89
C ASP A 198 -46.19 44.16 -84.90
N LEU A 199 -45.79 42.90 -84.70
CA LEU A 199 -46.15 41.81 -85.61
C LEU A 199 -47.53 41.28 -85.23
N ALA A 200 -48.56 41.85 -85.88
CA ALA A 200 -49.92 41.34 -85.80
C ALA A 200 -49.95 39.87 -86.24
N LYS A 201 -50.49 39.00 -85.38
CA LYS A 201 -50.69 37.59 -85.68
C LYS A 201 -51.72 37.46 -86.81
N GLU A 202 -51.37 36.81 -87.92
CA GLU A 202 -52.38 36.38 -88.89
C GLU A 202 -53.31 35.35 -88.24
N ASN A 203 -54.62 35.63 -88.21
CA ASN A 203 -55.62 34.71 -87.65
C ASN A 203 -55.96 33.57 -88.62
N LYS A 204 -54.95 32.73 -88.94
CA LYS A 204 -55.11 31.45 -89.62
C LYS A 204 -55.24 30.36 -88.54
N PRO A 205 -56.39 29.65 -88.40
CA PRO A 205 -56.67 28.84 -87.21
C PRO A 205 -55.63 27.78 -86.83
N ASN A 206 -54.97 27.19 -87.82
CA ASN A 206 -54.12 26.01 -87.64
C ASN A 206 -52.61 26.28 -87.81
N ALA A 207 -52.17 27.55 -87.84
CA ALA A 207 -50.75 27.91 -87.95
C ALA A 207 -50.41 29.11 -87.06
N ILE A 208 -49.46 28.92 -86.14
CA ILE A 208 -48.89 30.00 -85.29
C ILE A 208 -47.51 30.43 -85.83
N SER A 209 -47.32 30.38 -87.16
CA SER A 209 -46.17 31.00 -87.82
C SER A 209 -46.39 32.50 -87.93
N TYR A 210 -45.31 33.28 -87.83
CA TYR A 210 -45.31 34.70 -88.16
C TYR A 210 -44.48 34.90 -89.44
N ASP A 211 -45.15 34.71 -90.58
CA ASP A 211 -44.61 34.98 -91.92
C ASP A 211 -44.62 36.50 -92.17
N PHE A 212 -43.45 37.12 -92.39
CA PHE A 212 -43.36 38.54 -92.75
C PHE A 212 -42.71 38.73 -94.12
N PRO A 213 -43.39 39.31 -95.13
CA PRO A 213 -42.80 39.53 -96.45
C PRO A 213 -41.59 40.47 -96.40
N MET A 214 -40.48 40.08 -97.03
CA MET A 214 -39.30 40.94 -97.19
C MET A 214 -39.60 42.17 -98.04
N GLU A 215 -40.47 42.04 -99.02
CA GLU A 215 -40.97 43.13 -99.85
C GLU A 215 -41.65 44.21 -98.99
N LYS A 216 -42.50 43.82 -98.04
CA LYS A 216 -43.13 44.74 -97.07
C LYS A 216 -42.10 45.44 -96.16
N LEU A 217 -41.00 44.77 -95.81
CA LEU A 217 -39.88 45.42 -95.11
C LEU A 217 -39.17 46.46 -96.00
N ARG A 218 -38.92 46.14 -97.26
CA ARG A 218 -38.22 47.00 -98.23
C ARG A 218 -39.08 48.22 -98.62
N GLU A 219 -40.32 48.00 -99.03
CA GLU A 219 -41.21 49.04 -99.56
C GLU A 219 -41.86 49.88 -98.47
N THR A 220 -42.52 49.26 -97.48
CA THR A 220 -43.28 50.00 -96.45
C THR A 220 -42.36 50.64 -95.40
N TYR A 221 -41.19 50.06 -95.16
CA TYR A 221 -40.32 50.45 -94.04
C TYR A 221 -38.87 50.80 -94.43
N GLY A 222 -38.52 50.72 -95.72
CA GLY A 222 -37.24 51.18 -96.27
C GLY A 222 -36.03 50.26 -96.04
N ALA A 223 -36.26 49.01 -95.63
CA ALA A 223 -35.18 48.07 -95.30
C ALA A 223 -34.32 47.71 -96.52
N SER A 224 -33.00 47.64 -96.32
CA SER A 224 -31.99 47.36 -97.35
C SER A 224 -31.06 46.21 -96.96
N VAL A 225 -30.29 45.68 -97.92
CA VAL A 225 -29.32 44.61 -97.67
C VAL A 225 -28.24 45.10 -96.70
N GLY A 226 -28.05 44.33 -95.63
CA GLY A 226 -27.17 44.60 -94.52
C GLY A 226 -27.75 45.47 -93.41
N ASP A 227 -29.04 45.84 -93.46
CA ASP A 227 -29.74 46.41 -92.31
C ASP A 227 -29.96 45.35 -91.23
N GLU A 228 -30.11 45.77 -89.98
CA GLU A 228 -30.04 44.89 -88.80
C GLU A 228 -31.38 44.78 -88.09
N PHE A 229 -31.80 43.58 -87.69
CA PHE A 229 -33.03 43.38 -86.94
C PHE A 229 -32.88 42.44 -85.74
N VAL A 230 -33.71 42.66 -84.73
CA VAL A 230 -33.94 41.72 -83.61
C VAL A 230 -35.44 41.52 -83.42
N VAL A 231 -35.83 40.32 -83.03
CA VAL A 231 -37.21 39.96 -82.70
C VAL A 231 -37.30 39.85 -81.18
N VAL A 232 -38.17 40.65 -80.58
CA VAL A 232 -38.48 40.63 -79.15
C VAL A 232 -39.81 39.89 -78.96
N HIS A 233 -39.78 38.82 -78.20
CA HIS A 233 -40.93 37.99 -77.88
C HIS A 233 -41.23 38.10 -76.39
N GLN A 234 -42.50 38.40 -76.05
CA GLN A 234 -42.94 38.59 -74.67
C GLN A 234 -44.18 37.74 -74.38
N GLU A 235 -44.04 36.80 -73.45
CA GLU A 235 -45.15 36.02 -72.89
C GLU A 235 -45.61 36.60 -71.55
N ALA A 236 -46.92 36.56 -71.33
CA ALA A 236 -47.51 36.93 -70.04
C ALA A 236 -46.88 36.08 -68.92
N ASN A 237 -46.50 36.74 -67.83
CA ASN A 237 -45.89 36.14 -66.63
C ASN A 237 -44.55 35.39 -66.84
N LYS A 238 -43.89 35.48 -68.01
CA LYS A 238 -42.56 34.87 -68.26
C LYS A 238 -41.44 35.84 -68.66
N GLY A 239 -41.75 37.13 -68.79
CA GLY A 239 -40.76 38.17 -69.16
C GLY A 239 -40.55 38.31 -70.67
N LYS A 240 -39.46 38.99 -71.04
CA LYS A 240 -39.08 39.27 -72.44
C LYS A 240 -37.89 38.41 -72.85
N THR A 241 -37.95 37.81 -74.02
CA THR A 241 -36.79 37.22 -74.71
C THR A 241 -36.49 38.04 -75.97
N ILE A 242 -35.23 38.03 -76.40
CA ILE A 242 -34.75 38.77 -77.57
C ILE A 242 -33.94 37.79 -78.43
N SER A 243 -34.17 37.78 -79.74
CA SER A 243 -33.35 37.01 -80.68
C SER A 243 -31.90 37.49 -80.69
N LYS A 244 -30.99 36.70 -81.26
CA LYS A 244 -29.72 37.27 -81.74
C LYS A 244 -30.00 38.38 -82.76
N LYS A 245 -29.05 39.32 -82.88
CA LYS A 245 -29.04 40.34 -83.92
C LYS A 245 -28.82 39.67 -85.27
N MET A 246 -29.73 39.89 -86.20
CA MET A 246 -29.69 39.37 -87.56
C MET A 246 -29.42 40.53 -88.53
N VAL A 247 -28.90 40.19 -89.71
CA VAL A 247 -28.51 41.13 -90.76
C VAL A 247 -29.13 40.66 -92.06
N LEU A 248 -29.80 41.56 -92.80
CA LEU A 248 -30.47 41.19 -94.04
C LEU A 248 -29.45 40.81 -95.14
N LYS A 249 -29.48 39.58 -95.64
CA LYS A 249 -28.63 39.08 -96.74
C LYS A 249 -29.42 38.82 -98.03
N ASP A 250 -28.69 38.69 -99.14
CA ASP A 250 -29.17 38.30 -100.48
C ASP A 250 -28.27 37.23 -101.17
N THR A 251 -26.97 37.20 -100.90
CA THR A 251 -26.03 36.11 -101.22
C THR A 251 -25.61 35.33 -99.97
N TYR A 252 -25.17 34.08 -100.14
CA TYR A 252 -24.42 33.36 -99.11
C TYR A 252 -22.98 33.88 -98.94
N ASP A 253 -22.43 33.75 -97.73
CA ASP A 253 -21.00 33.94 -97.47
C ASP A 253 -20.16 32.85 -98.18
N ALA A 254 -18.89 33.17 -98.47
CA ALA A 254 -17.97 32.21 -99.07
C ALA A 254 -17.62 31.08 -98.07
N PRO A 255 -17.45 29.83 -98.53
CA PRO A 255 -17.05 28.72 -97.67
C PRO A 255 -15.61 28.93 -97.15
N ASN A 256 -15.35 28.63 -95.88
CA ASN A 256 -13.97 28.49 -95.40
C ASN A 256 -13.46 27.10 -95.79
N VAL A 257 -12.25 27.02 -96.35
CA VAL A 257 -11.67 25.78 -96.89
C VAL A 257 -10.27 25.56 -96.33
N GLU A 258 -10.11 24.48 -95.57
CA GLU A 258 -8.86 24.14 -94.87
C GLU A 258 -8.33 22.78 -95.36
N PHE A 259 -7.07 22.73 -95.80
CA PHE A 259 -6.43 21.48 -96.19
C PHE A 259 -6.08 20.62 -94.96
N LYS A 260 -6.33 19.31 -95.05
CA LYS A 260 -6.02 18.33 -94.04
C LYS A 260 -5.16 17.21 -94.64
N GLU A 261 -3.94 17.11 -94.10
CA GLU A 261 -2.99 16.03 -94.38
C GLU A 261 -3.53 14.65 -93.96
N ARG A 262 -2.93 13.60 -94.53
CA ARG A 262 -3.22 12.20 -94.18
C ARG A 262 -2.64 11.87 -92.81
N ALA A 263 -3.39 11.22 -91.91
CA ALA A 263 -2.82 10.78 -90.64
C ALA A 263 -2.03 9.48 -90.80
N ASN A 264 -2.43 8.61 -91.73
CA ASN A 264 -1.81 7.30 -92.00
C ASN A 264 -1.64 7.05 -93.50
N LYS A 265 -0.76 6.11 -93.87
CA LYS A 265 -0.45 5.79 -95.27
C LYS A 265 -1.70 5.45 -96.09
N ASP A 266 -2.65 4.71 -95.51
CA ASP A 266 -3.81 4.20 -96.23
C ASP A 266 -4.95 5.21 -96.42
N GLU A 267 -4.89 6.35 -95.72
CA GLU A 267 -5.88 7.42 -95.84
C GLU A 267 -5.71 8.26 -97.13
N SER A 268 -6.76 9.02 -97.45
CA SER A 268 -6.75 10.07 -98.47
C SER A 268 -6.60 11.44 -97.80
N ALA A 269 -5.96 12.40 -98.47
CA ALA A 269 -5.97 13.79 -98.01
C ALA A 269 -7.38 14.37 -98.16
N SER A 270 -7.68 15.51 -97.52
CA SER A 270 -9.01 16.12 -97.64
C SER A 270 -9.01 17.63 -97.49
N TYR A 271 -10.05 18.29 -98.00
CA TYR A 271 -10.38 19.67 -97.67
C TYR A 271 -11.56 19.68 -96.69
N THR A 272 -11.44 20.39 -95.59
CA THR A 272 -12.54 20.69 -94.66
C THR A 272 -13.21 21.98 -95.11
N ILE A 273 -14.51 21.95 -95.34
CA ILE A 273 -15.29 23.00 -95.99
C ILE A 273 -16.40 23.43 -95.03
N SER A 274 -16.17 24.52 -94.30
CA SER A 274 -17.15 25.10 -93.38
C SER A 274 -18.04 26.10 -94.11
N LEU A 275 -19.33 26.09 -93.79
CA LEU A 275 -20.38 26.85 -94.45
C LEU A 275 -21.01 27.83 -93.45
N PRO A 276 -20.57 29.12 -93.40
CA PRO A 276 -20.90 30.02 -92.30
C PRO A 276 -22.40 30.23 -92.06
N ASP A 277 -23.19 30.28 -93.14
CA ASP A 277 -24.64 30.43 -93.10
C ASP A 277 -25.41 29.12 -92.81
N ASN A 278 -24.75 27.96 -92.79
CA ASN A 278 -25.36 26.64 -92.54
C ASN A 278 -24.73 25.95 -91.30
N PRO A 279 -24.81 26.53 -90.09
CA PRO A 279 -24.10 26.02 -88.90
C PRO A 279 -24.53 24.62 -88.45
N ASN A 280 -25.76 24.18 -88.79
CA ASN A 280 -26.25 22.82 -88.58
C ASN A 280 -26.78 22.25 -89.91
N LEU A 281 -26.20 21.16 -90.39
CA LEU A 281 -26.71 20.38 -91.54
C LEU A 281 -27.83 19.42 -91.10
N ASP A 282 -28.80 19.91 -90.32
CA ASP A 282 -29.83 19.11 -89.64
C ASP A 282 -31.23 19.67 -89.99
N PRO A 283 -32.12 18.90 -90.66
CA PRO A 283 -33.36 19.43 -91.21
C PRO A 283 -34.38 19.74 -90.11
N THR A 284 -34.38 20.99 -89.63
CA THR A 284 -35.44 21.50 -88.77
C THR A 284 -36.72 21.75 -89.58
N PRO A 285 -37.94 21.70 -88.98
CA PRO A 285 -39.20 21.70 -89.74
C PRO A 285 -39.54 22.95 -90.56
N ILE A 286 -38.67 23.97 -90.56
CA ILE A 286 -38.79 25.18 -91.38
C ILE A 286 -37.93 25.05 -92.67
N GLN A 287 -36.90 24.19 -92.65
CA GLN A 287 -35.88 24.04 -93.69
C GLN A 287 -36.13 22.84 -94.61
N ASN A 288 -37.15 22.93 -95.46
CA ASN A 288 -37.35 21.96 -96.56
C ASN A 288 -36.46 22.24 -97.80
N HIS A 289 -35.64 23.29 -97.79
CA HIS A 289 -34.72 23.65 -98.88
C HIS A 289 -33.28 23.40 -98.43
N LEU A 290 -32.65 22.35 -98.98
CA LEU A 290 -31.30 21.94 -98.61
C LEU A 290 -30.22 22.78 -99.32
N PRO A 291 -29.14 23.19 -98.61
CA PRO A 291 -28.00 23.86 -99.25
C PRO A 291 -27.22 22.89 -100.15
N LYS A 292 -26.53 23.44 -101.15
CA LYS A 292 -25.75 22.71 -102.15
C LYS A 292 -24.31 23.20 -102.14
N LEU A 293 -23.35 22.28 -102.21
CA LEU A 293 -21.93 22.59 -102.36
C LEU A 293 -21.50 22.24 -103.78
N LYS A 294 -20.92 23.21 -104.49
CA LYS A 294 -20.32 23.01 -105.80
C LYS A 294 -18.81 22.92 -105.66
N VAL A 295 -18.26 21.86 -106.25
CA VAL A 295 -16.83 21.56 -106.30
C VAL A 295 -16.41 21.48 -107.76
N VAL A 296 -15.42 22.29 -108.13
CA VAL A 296 -14.71 22.20 -109.42
C VAL A 296 -13.37 21.52 -109.16
N LYS A 297 -12.97 20.57 -110.00
CA LYS A 297 -11.65 19.89 -109.97
C LYS A 297 -11.04 19.99 -111.37
N GLY A 298 -10.15 20.96 -111.57
CA GLY A 298 -9.68 21.31 -112.92
C GLY A 298 -10.86 21.70 -113.82
N ASN A 299 -11.15 20.88 -114.83
CA ASN A 299 -12.27 21.09 -115.76
C ASN A 299 -13.56 20.36 -115.34
N GLU A 300 -13.53 19.48 -114.34
CA GLU A 300 -14.72 18.75 -113.86
C GLU A 300 -15.52 19.62 -112.88
N THR A 301 -16.84 19.69 -113.02
CA THR A 301 -17.73 20.37 -112.04
C THR A 301 -18.73 19.37 -111.48
N LYS A 302 -18.85 19.29 -110.15
CA LYS A 302 -19.86 18.51 -109.42
C LYS A 302 -20.60 19.41 -108.43
N THR A 303 -21.93 19.37 -108.41
CA THR A 303 -22.73 20.01 -107.36
C THR A 303 -23.40 18.94 -106.50
N PHE A 304 -23.24 19.05 -105.18
CA PHE A 304 -23.68 18.08 -104.19
C PHE A 304 -24.74 18.71 -103.27
N THR A 305 -25.94 18.12 -103.21
CA THR A 305 -26.96 18.51 -102.21
C THR A 305 -26.54 18.01 -100.82
N LEU A 306 -26.49 18.89 -99.84
CA LEU A 306 -25.96 18.61 -98.51
C LEU A 306 -27.05 18.05 -97.59
N ASN A 307 -27.22 16.73 -97.62
CA ASN A 307 -28.12 16.02 -96.71
C ASN A 307 -27.33 15.08 -95.79
N LYS A 308 -27.38 15.31 -94.48
CA LYS A 308 -26.79 14.46 -93.44
C LYS A 308 -27.27 13.01 -93.47
N ALA A 309 -28.46 12.74 -94.01
CA ALA A 309 -28.99 11.38 -94.19
C ALA A 309 -28.54 10.68 -95.49
N SER A 310 -27.94 11.40 -96.46
CA SER A 310 -27.64 10.85 -97.79
C SER A 310 -26.43 11.52 -98.49
N MET A 311 -25.28 11.64 -97.81
CA MET A 311 -24.08 12.19 -98.44
C MET A 311 -23.38 11.19 -99.39
N PRO A 312 -22.84 11.64 -100.54
CA PRO A 312 -21.98 10.82 -101.41
C PRO A 312 -20.65 10.44 -100.72
N GLN A 313 -20.01 9.34 -101.13
CA GLN A 313 -18.75 8.87 -100.54
C GLN A 313 -17.58 9.89 -100.62
N GLU A 314 -17.61 10.80 -101.60
CA GLU A 314 -16.63 11.90 -101.74
C GLU A 314 -16.73 12.93 -100.59
N LEU A 315 -17.86 12.97 -99.87
CA LEU A 315 -18.14 13.91 -98.79
C LEU A 315 -18.41 13.21 -97.45
N LYS A 316 -17.97 13.81 -96.34
CA LYS A 316 -18.37 13.41 -94.98
C LYS A 316 -18.78 14.62 -94.15
N ALA A 317 -19.93 14.53 -93.48
CA ALA A 317 -20.45 15.58 -92.61
C ALA A 317 -19.49 15.90 -91.47
N VAL A 318 -19.30 17.20 -91.18
CA VAL A 318 -18.66 17.71 -89.97
C VAL A 318 -19.54 18.81 -89.35
N MET A 319 -19.18 19.29 -88.16
CA MET A 319 -19.92 20.38 -87.51
C MET A 319 -19.78 21.67 -88.35
N GLY A 320 -20.90 22.25 -88.77
CA GLY A 320 -20.93 23.44 -89.64
C GLY A 320 -20.35 23.26 -91.05
N GLY A 321 -20.26 22.04 -91.58
CA GLY A 321 -19.66 21.83 -92.91
C GLY A 321 -19.53 20.38 -93.38
N VAL A 322 -18.69 20.17 -94.38
CA VAL A 322 -18.33 18.83 -94.92
C VAL A 322 -16.83 18.71 -95.14
N THR A 323 -16.31 17.49 -95.21
CA THR A 323 -14.96 17.20 -95.70
C THR A 323 -15.03 16.55 -97.07
N TYR A 324 -14.26 17.06 -98.05
CA TYR A 324 -14.12 16.51 -99.39
C TYR A 324 -12.81 15.71 -99.50
N ALA A 325 -12.90 14.43 -99.88
CA ALA A 325 -11.74 13.55 -99.98
C ALA A 325 -10.98 13.72 -101.30
N ILE A 326 -9.65 13.74 -101.25
CA ILE A 326 -8.75 13.89 -102.40
C ILE A 326 -8.16 12.49 -102.73
N PRO A 327 -8.53 11.86 -103.86
CA PRO A 327 -8.00 10.56 -104.27
C PRO A 327 -6.47 10.55 -104.44
N LYS A 328 -5.80 9.43 -104.12
CA LYS A 328 -4.32 9.32 -104.10
C LYS A 328 -3.66 9.42 -105.49
N ASP A 329 -4.43 9.14 -106.52
CA ASP A 329 -4.15 9.30 -107.95
C ASP A 329 -4.31 10.75 -108.45
N THR A 330 -4.80 11.67 -107.60
CA THR A 330 -4.87 13.10 -107.95
C THR A 330 -3.46 13.64 -108.21
N PRO A 331 -3.19 14.21 -109.40
CA PRO A 331 -1.88 14.79 -109.72
C PRO A 331 -1.50 15.91 -108.77
N ASN A 332 -0.20 16.00 -108.47
CA ASN A 332 0.37 17.16 -107.80
C ASN A 332 0.04 18.47 -108.57
N ASN A 333 -0.20 19.57 -107.85
CA ASN A 333 -0.70 20.85 -108.38
C ASN A 333 -2.17 20.87 -108.89
N THR A 334 -2.96 19.81 -108.72
CA THR A 334 -4.41 19.86 -109.07
C THR A 334 -5.12 20.96 -108.29
N THR A 335 -5.86 21.82 -109.00
CA THR A 335 -6.61 22.93 -108.40
C THR A 335 -8.09 22.58 -108.26
N PHE A 336 -8.66 22.97 -107.12
CA PHE A 336 -10.04 22.74 -106.70
C PHE A 336 -10.73 24.07 -106.38
N GLU A 337 -12.00 24.24 -106.72
CA GLU A 337 -12.80 25.42 -106.35
C GLU A 337 -14.08 25.03 -105.62
N PHE A 338 -14.44 25.78 -104.58
CA PHE A 338 -15.57 25.49 -103.69
C PHE A 338 -16.52 26.68 -103.59
N SER A 339 -17.82 26.48 -103.85
CA SER A 339 -18.85 27.53 -103.70
C SER A 339 -20.17 26.96 -103.18
N GLN A 340 -20.95 27.79 -102.49
CA GLN A 340 -22.27 27.42 -101.96
C GLN A 340 -23.38 27.89 -102.90
N GLU A 341 -24.29 26.98 -103.25
CA GLU A 341 -25.48 27.22 -104.06
C GLU A 341 -26.74 26.82 -103.25
N GLY A 342 -27.92 27.37 -103.58
CA GLY A 342 -29.16 27.06 -102.85
C GLY A 342 -30.38 27.75 -103.45
N GLU A 343 -31.56 27.42 -102.92
CA GLU A 343 -32.85 27.97 -103.40
C GLU A 343 -33.26 29.26 -102.67
N ASN A 344 -32.75 29.48 -101.46
CA ASN A 344 -33.15 30.60 -100.59
C ASN A 344 -32.30 31.89 -100.75
N PHE A 345 -31.11 31.79 -101.35
CA PHE A 345 -30.15 32.89 -101.56
C PHE A 345 -29.34 32.67 -102.84
N ASN A 346 -28.76 33.74 -103.38
CA ASN A 346 -27.84 33.66 -104.52
C ASN A 346 -26.50 32.98 -104.11
N SER A 347 -25.82 32.38 -105.09
CA SER A 347 -24.56 31.64 -104.89
C SER A 347 -23.44 32.48 -104.27
N SER A 348 -22.58 31.83 -103.47
CA SER A 348 -21.39 32.47 -102.89
C SER A 348 -20.32 32.73 -103.95
N LYS A 349 -19.34 33.57 -103.61
CA LYS A 349 -18.06 33.57 -104.34
C LYS A 349 -17.35 32.21 -104.16
N PRO A 350 -16.63 31.71 -105.18
CA PRO A 350 -15.83 30.50 -105.06
C PRO A 350 -14.54 30.74 -104.27
N VAL A 351 -14.02 29.68 -103.66
CA VAL A 351 -12.73 29.63 -102.96
C VAL A 351 -11.85 28.56 -103.60
N THR A 352 -10.68 28.96 -104.09
CA THR A 352 -9.79 28.14 -104.92
C THR A 352 -8.58 27.66 -104.13
N MET A 353 -8.24 26.37 -104.24
CA MET A 353 -7.18 25.68 -103.49
C MET A 353 -6.35 24.74 -104.38
N THR A 354 -5.04 24.75 -104.24
CA THR A 354 -4.12 23.91 -105.04
C THR A 354 -3.50 22.80 -104.20
N TYR A 355 -3.75 21.54 -104.59
CA TYR A 355 -3.23 20.35 -103.90
C TYR A 355 -1.72 20.15 -104.13
N LYS A 356 -1.02 19.67 -103.10
CA LYS A 356 0.39 19.27 -103.13
C LYS A 356 0.53 17.87 -102.53
N VAL A 357 1.35 17.02 -103.12
CA VAL A 357 1.65 15.69 -102.55
C VAL A 357 2.65 15.79 -101.39
N ASP A 358 2.45 15.00 -100.35
CA ASP A 358 3.41 14.81 -99.26
C ASP A 358 4.65 14.05 -99.77
N MET A 359 5.82 14.61 -99.50
CA MET A 359 7.15 14.10 -99.87
C MET A 359 8.02 13.79 -98.64
N LYS A 360 7.55 14.08 -97.42
CA LYS A 360 8.38 14.16 -96.21
C LYS A 360 9.15 12.87 -95.93
N LYS A 361 8.44 11.74 -95.84
CA LYS A 361 9.05 10.43 -95.52
C LYS A 361 9.99 9.93 -96.62
N ALA A 362 9.74 10.28 -97.88
CA ALA A 362 10.64 9.97 -98.99
C ALA A 362 11.96 10.74 -98.86
N ASN A 363 11.89 12.04 -98.57
CA ASN A 363 13.07 12.89 -98.38
C ASN A 363 13.93 12.44 -97.19
N GLU A 364 13.30 12.02 -96.09
CA GLU A 364 14.01 11.44 -94.92
C GLU A 364 14.82 10.19 -95.31
N LEU A 365 14.19 9.20 -95.96
CA LEU A 365 14.86 7.96 -96.36
C LEU A 365 15.92 8.19 -97.45
N MET A 366 15.71 9.16 -98.35
CA MET A 366 16.72 9.58 -99.33
C MET A 366 17.96 10.17 -98.64
N ALA A 367 17.80 10.94 -97.56
CA ALA A 367 18.91 11.48 -96.80
C ALA A 367 19.67 10.39 -96.01
N GLU A 368 18.94 9.47 -95.37
CA GLU A 368 19.53 8.31 -94.70
C GLU A 368 20.32 7.42 -95.67
N LEU A 369 19.72 7.05 -96.81
CA LEU A 369 20.37 6.29 -97.87
C LEU A 369 21.64 6.99 -98.40
N ASN A 370 21.62 8.31 -98.56
CA ASN A 370 22.78 9.07 -99.01
C ASN A 370 23.96 9.04 -98.01
N SER A 371 23.72 8.78 -96.72
CA SER A 371 24.77 8.73 -95.69
C SER A 371 25.65 7.47 -95.71
N TYR A 372 25.24 6.41 -96.41
CA TYR A 372 26.03 5.19 -96.56
C TYR A 372 27.26 5.43 -97.47
N PRO A 373 28.31 4.59 -97.38
CA PRO A 373 29.42 4.57 -98.35
C PRO A 373 28.97 4.23 -99.79
N GLU A 374 29.68 4.73 -100.80
CA GLU A 374 29.32 4.48 -102.22
C GLU A 374 29.52 3.02 -102.65
N ASP A 375 30.56 2.34 -102.15
CA ASP A 375 30.81 0.91 -102.41
C ASP A 375 29.66 0.01 -101.92
N LYS A 376 28.87 0.51 -100.97
CA LYS A 376 27.66 -0.14 -100.47
C LYS A 376 26.43 0.15 -101.33
N LYS A 377 26.35 1.33 -101.96
CA LYS A 377 25.20 1.74 -102.81
C LYS A 377 25.20 1.08 -104.19
N GLU A 378 26.36 0.68 -104.70
CA GLU A 378 26.53 0.23 -106.09
C GLU A 378 25.58 -0.94 -106.48
N SER A 379 25.32 -1.88 -105.56
CA SER A 379 24.39 -3.00 -105.79
C SER A 379 22.90 -2.61 -105.85
N PHE A 380 22.55 -1.36 -105.52
CA PHE A 380 21.19 -0.82 -105.54
C PHE A 380 21.04 0.41 -106.45
N LYS A 381 22.07 0.74 -107.23
CA LYS A 381 22.16 1.92 -108.11
C LYS A 381 20.95 2.10 -109.02
N GLU A 382 20.54 1.05 -109.73
CA GLU A 382 19.38 1.05 -110.63
C GLU A 382 18.03 1.24 -109.91
N PRO A 383 17.70 0.49 -108.83
CA PRO A 383 16.58 0.82 -107.95
C PRO A 383 16.57 2.27 -107.47
N ILE A 384 17.71 2.81 -107.01
CA ILE A 384 17.82 4.16 -106.46
C ILE A 384 17.59 5.22 -107.56
N PHE A 385 18.11 5.00 -108.75
CA PHE A 385 17.86 5.86 -109.91
C PHE A 385 16.38 5.84 -110.31
N THR A 386 15.77 4.66 -110.37
CA THR A 386 14.33 4.48 -110.66
C THR A 386 13.44 5.20 -109.63
N ILE A 387 13.82 5.16 -108.35
CA ILE A 387 13.11 5.87 -107.27
C ILE A 387 13.25 7.39 -107.43
N LYS A 388 14.46 7.90 -107.68
CA LYS A 388 14.70 9.33 -107.93
C LYS A 388 13.83 9.85 -109.09
N GLY A 389 13.77 9.11 -110.20
CA GLY A 389 12.93 9.46 -111.35
C GLY A 389 11.44 9.58 -111.01
N LYS A 390 10.88 8.66 -110.21
CA LYS A 390 9.48 8.77 -109.74
C LYS A 390 9.25 9.99 -108.85
N LEU A 391 10.19 10.31 -107.97
CA LEU A 391 10.06 11.43 -107.01
C LEU A 391 10.24 12.81 -107.65
N GLN A 392 10.91 12.90 -108.81
CA GLN A 392 11.22 14.16 -109.49
C GLN A 392 10.17 14.63 -110.53
N LYS A 393 9.23 13.76 -110.93
CA LYS A 393 8.08 14.11 -111.77
C LYS A 393 7.28 15.30 -111.21
N GLU A 394 6.83 16.22 -112.06
CA GLU A 394 6.02 17.37 -111.63
C GLU A 394 4.55 17.02 -111.35
N ASP A 395 4.00 16.12 -112.16
CA ASP A 395 2.62 15.61 -112.16
C ASP A 395 2.37 14.48 -111.15
N ARG A 396 3.45 13.98 -110.52
CA ARG A 396 3.46 12.80 -109.65
C ARG A 396 2.26 12.67 -108.72
N THR A 397 1.76 11.45 -108.60
CA THR A 397 0.67 11.08 -107.70
C THR A 397 1.18 10.79 -106.29
N GLN A 398 0.30 10.88 -105.29
CA GLN A 398 0.66 10.49 -103.92
C GLN A 398 0.98 8.98 -103.84
N GLN A 399 0.34 8.18 -104.69
CA GLN A 399 0.58 6.74 -104.83
C GLN A 399 2.00 6.39 -105.30
N GLU A 400 2.60 7.18 -106.19
CA GLU A 400 3.99 6.96 -106.63
C GLU A 400 5.00 7.25 -105.51
N VAL A 401 4.75 8.28 -104.69
CA VAL A 401 5.58 8.60 -103.52
C VAL A 401 5.45 7.50 -102.45
N ASP A 402 4.22 7.02 -102.20
CA ASP A 402 3.94 5.93 -101.27
C ASP A 402 4.66 4.62 -101.67
N GLN A 403 4.86 4.36 -102.97
CA GLN A 403 5.69 3.25 -103.48
C GLN A 403 7.19 3.51 -103.28
N ALA A 404 7.67 4.71 -103.61
CA ALA A 404 9.07 5.09 -103.49
C ALA A 404 9.59 4.92 -102.06
N VAL A 405 8.79 5.31 -101.05
CA VAL A 405 9.09 5.11 -99.62
C VAL A 405 9.35 3.64 -99.28
N GLN A 406 8.50 2.71 -99.75
CA GLN A 406 8.66 1.26 -99.49
C GLN A 406 9.92 0.68 -100.12
N ALA A 407 10.29 1.14 -101.32
CA ALA A 407 11.48 0.68 -102.00
C ALA A 407 12.77 1.17 -101.28
N LEU A 408 12.80 2.41 -100.82
CA LEU A 408 13.95 2.96 -100.06
C LEU A 408 14.17 2.25 -98.73
N ASP A 409 13.10 2.05 -97.95
CA ASP A 409 13.12 1.38 -96.65
C ASP A 409 13.68 -0.07 -96.78
N SER A 410 13.26 -0.77 -97.84
CA SER A 410 13.74 -2.12 -98.16
C SER A 410 15.24 -2.18 -98.50
N ILE A 411 15.77 -1.16 -99.19
CA ILE A 411 17.19 -1.06 -99.56
C ILE A 411 18.05 -0.81 -98.31
N ILE A 412 17.64 0.13 -97.46
CA ILE A 412 18.34 0.49 -96.22
C ILE A 412 18.43 -0.72 -95.27
N LEU A 413 17.34 -1.48 -95.12
CA LEU A 413 17.30 -2.67 -94.26
C LEU A 413 18.25 -3.79 -94.72
N GLN A 414 18.50 -3.95 -96.02
CA GLN A 414 19.45 -4.95 -96.52
C GLN A 414 20.91 -4.53 -96.25
N GLN A 415 21.25 -3.24 -96.37
CA GLN A 415 22.59 -2.74 -96.02
C GLN A 415 22.94 -2.94 -94.54
N LEU A 416 21.96 -2.72 -93.64
CA LEU A 416 22.06 -3.00 -92.20
C LEU A 416 22.16 -4.49 -91.84
N ARG A 417 21.73 -5.38 -92.74
CA ARG A 417 21.89 -6.83 -92.59
C ARG A 417 23.32 -7.26 -92.89
N ASP A 418 23.84 -6.85 -94.04
CA ASP A 418 25.10 -7.36 -94.57
C ASP A 418 26.33 -6.76 -93.87
N SER A 419 26.32 -5.46 -93.58
CA SER A 419 27.40 -4.76 -92.86
C SER A 419 27.71 -5.35 -91.47
N LEU A 420 26.69 -5.80 -90.74
CA LEU A 420 26.84 -6.29 -89.36
C LEU A 420 27.00 -7.82 -89.26
N SER A 421 26.91 -8.56 -90.38
CA SER A 421 26.82 -10.02 -90.38
C SER A 421 28.01 -10.71 -89.68
N SER A 422 29.24 -10.37 -90.07
CA SER A 422 30.47 -10.95 -89.50
C SER A 422 30.62 -10.63 -88.00
N LYS A 423 30.30 -9.40 -87.59
CA LYS A 423 30.39 -8.97 -86.18
C LYS A 423 29.34 -9.64 -85.30
N ARG A 424 28.13 -9.91 -85.82
CA ARG A 424 27.13 -10.73 -85.11
C ARG A 424 27.65 -12.16 -84.87
N GLN A 425 28.29 -12.79 -85.86
CA GLN A 425 28.85 -14.14 -85.70
C GLN A 425 30.00 -14.21 -84.69
N GLU A 426 30.92 -13.23 -84.73
CA GLU A 426 32.02 -13.09 -83.76
C GLU A 426 31.51 -12.91 -82.32
N ALA A 427 30.50 -12.05 -82.13
CA ALA A 427 29.85 -11.83 -80.85
C ALA A 427 29.08 -13.05 -80.34
N ILE A 428 28.34 -13.76 -81.20
CA ILE A 428 27.60 -14.98 -80.84
C ILE A 428 28.55 -16.09 -80.34
N LYS A 429 29.69 -16.30 -81.03
CA LYS A 429 30.74 -17.23 -80.59
C LYS A 429 31.37 -16.81 -79.25
N THR A 430 31.61 -15.51 -79.08
CA THR A 430 32.14 -14.95 -77.82
C THR A 430 31.20 -15.22 -76.64
N ILE A 431 29.89 -15.02 -76.83
CA ILE A 431 28.86 -15.29 -75.81
C ILE A 431 28.70 -16.79 -75.53
N GLU A 432 28.86 -17.63 -76.56
CA GLU A 432 28.79 -19.09 -76.42
C GLU A 432 29.95 -19.66 -75.59
N ALA A 433 31.15 -19.07 -75.69
CA ALA A 433 32.35 -19.49 -74.97
C ALA A 433 32.39 -19.11 -73.47
N LEU A 434 31.53 -18.19 -73.01
CA LEU A 434 31.45 -17.76 -71.61
C LEU A 434 31.20 -18.95 -70.65
N GLN A 435 31.98 -19.13 -69.59
CA GLN A 435 32.04 -20.42 -68.88
C GLN A 435 30.99 -20.58 -67.76
N TYR A 436 30.53 -19.48 -67.18
CA TYR A 436 29.75 -19.45 -65.94
C TYR A 436 28.29 -19.03 -66.17
N LEU A 437 28.03 -18.29 -67.24
CA LEU A 437 26.72 -17.79 -67.68
C LEU A 437 25.82 -18.93 -68.16
N ASP A 438 24.58 -18.97 -67.66
CA ASP A 438 23.65 -20.06 -67.97
C ASP A 438 23.17 -20.05 -69.43
N LYS A 439 22.74 -21.23 -69.90
CA LYS A 439 22.33 -21.44 -71.30
C LYS A 439 21.18 -20.52 -71.73
N LYS A 440 20.24 -20.18 -70.84
CA LYS A 440 19.10 -19.30 -71.16
C LYS A 440 19.54 -17.85 -71.32
N LYS A 441 20.46 -17.36 -70.48
CA LYS A 441 21.08 -16.03 -70.63
C LYS A 441 21.94 -15.95 -71.88
N LYS A 442 22.75 -16.97 -72.19
CA LYS A 442 23.50 -17.05 -73.47
C LYS A 442 22.58 -16.89 -74.68
N THR A 443 21.52 -17.69 -74.77
CA THR A 443 20.52 -17.57 -75.86
C THR A 443 19.84 -16.19 -75.87
N THR A 444 19.59 -15.59 -74.71
CA THR A 444 19.03 -14.23 -74.61
C THR A 444 19.97 -13.17 -75.20
N TYR A 445 21.26 -13.19 -74.84
CA TYR A 445 22.24 -12.26 -75.40
C TYR A 445 22.54 -12.53 -76.88
N GLN A 446 22.55 -13.78 -77.33
CA GLN A 446 22.68 -14.13 -78.76
C GLN A 446 21.49 -13.57 -79.58
N ALA A 447 20.26 -13.63 -79.05
CA ALA A 447 19.10 -13.00 -79.67
C ALA A 447 19.22 -11.46 -79.70
N GLN A 448 19.72 -10.83 -78.64
CA GLN A 448 20.00 -9.38 -78.62
C GLN A 448 21.05 -8.98 -79.66
N VAL A 449 22.15 -9.73 -79.79
CA VAL A 449 23.16 -9.50 -80.86
C VAL A 449 22.54 -9.62 -82.25
N THR A 450 21.63 -10.58 -82.44
CA THR A 450 20.92 -10.77 -83.72
C THR A 450 20.05 -9.55 -84.07
N GLY A 451 19.38 -8.95 -83.08
CA GLY A 451 18.55 -7.75 -83.24
C GLY A 451 19.28 -6.41 -83.17
N ALA A 452 20.59 -6.39 -82.90
CA ALA A 452 21.39 -5.17 -82.74
C ALA A 452 21.49 -4.36 -84.05
N LYS A 453 21.41 -3.02 -83.96
CA LYS A 453 21.38 -2.11 -85.12
C LYS A 453 22.72 -1.48 -85.50
N SER A 454 23.74 -1.62 -84.66
CA SER A 454 25.10 -1.12 -84.92
C SER A 454 26.16 -2.03 -84.30
N GLU A 455 27.42 -1.92 -84.74
CA GLU A 455 28.55 -2.62 -84.10
C GLU A 455 28.72 -2.21 -82.62
N LYS A 456 28.41 -0.94 -82.29
CA LYS A 456 28.44 -0.42 -80.92
C LYS A 456 27.44 -1.12 -80.02
N ASP A 457 26.24 -1.42 -80.52
CA ASP A 457 25.23 -2.20 -79.79
C ASP A 457 25.72 -3.64 -79.58
N ILE A 458 26.27 -4.28 -80.62
CA ILE A 458 26.83 -5.64 -80.54
C ILE A 458 27.93 -5.72 -79.46
N ALA A 459 28.89 -4.79 -79.49
CA ALA A 459 29.95 -4.72 -78.49
C ALA A 459 29.39 -4.47 -77.08
N GLY A 460 28.43 -3.54 -76.93
CA GLY A 460 27.76 -3.27 -75.65
C GLY A 460 26.95 -4.43 -75.09
N ILE A 461 26.48 -5.36 -75.94
CA ILE A 461 25.83 -6.61 -75.53
C ILE A 461 26.87 -7.65 -75.09
N VAL A 462 27.98 -7.80 -75.83
CA VAL A 462 29.07 -8.72 -75.49
C VAL A 462 29.72 -8.36 -74.15
N GLU A 463 29.99 -7.08 -73.88
CA GLU A 463 30.57 -6.66 -72.60
C GLU A 463 29.62 -6.86 -71.41
N LYS A 464 28.30 -6.71 -71.61
CA LYS A 464 27.30 -7.08 -70.59
C LYS A 464 27.31 -8.57 -70.30
N ALA A 465 27.35 -9.41 -71.34
CA ALA A 465 27.42 -10.86 -71.19
C ALA A 465 28.70 -11.30 -70.45
N LYS A 466 29.86 -10.72 -70.78
CA LYS A 466 31.14 -10.94 -70.06
C LYS A 466 31.07 -10.48 -68.59
N ALA A 467 30.47 -9.32 -68.32
CA ALA A 467 30.33 -8.81 -66.96
C ALA A 467 29.44 -9.71 -66.10
N GLU A 468 28.34 -10.23 -66.66
CA GLU A 468 27.46 -11.17 -65.97
C GLU A 468 28.06 -12.59 -65.84
N ASP A 469 28.87 -13.05 -66.81
CA ASP A 469 29.67 -14.27 -66.70
C ASP A 469 30.64 -14.19 -65.52
N LYS A 470 31.39 -13.09 -65.42
CA LYS A 470 32.28 -12.80 -64.28
C LYS A 470 31.52 -12.62 -62.97
N GLN A 471 30.28 -12.15 -62.99
CA GLN A 471 29.43 -12.11 -61.79
C GLN A 471 29.00 -13.54 -61.37
N ALA A 472 28.71 -14.42 -62.32
CA ALA A 472 28.39 -15.82 -62.06
C ALA A 472 29.61 -16.64 -61.60
N GLU A 473 30.81 -16.35 -62.12
CA GLU A 473 32.10 -16.85 -61.62
C GLU A 473 32.29 -16.47 -60.13
N ASN A 474 32.23 -15.17 -59.82
CA ASN A 474 32.36 -14.66 -58.46
C ASN A 474 31.32 -15.26 -57.51
N ALA A 475 30.08 -15.49 -57.98
CA ALA A 475 29.03 -16.13 -57.18
C ALA A 475 29.38 -17.59 -56.83
N LYS A 476 29.86 -18.40 -57.78
CA LYS A 476 30.31 -19.78 -57.50
C LYS A 476 31.53 -19.83 -56.59
N ASN A 477 32.48 -18.90 -56.76
CA ASN A 477 33.66 -18.81 -55.91
C ASN A 477 33.27 -18.42 -54.47
N ALA A 478 32.30 -17.52 -54.30
CA ALA A 478 31.73 -17.18 -52.98
C ALA A 478 30.94 -18.36 -52.36
N GLU A 479 30.20 -19.14 -53.17
CA GLU A 479 29.52 -20.35 -52.71
C GLU A 479 30.51 -21.42 -52.22
N LEU A 480 31.58 -21.67 -52.99
CA LEU A 480 32.67 -22.55 -52.58
C LEU A 480 33.32 -22.09 -51.28
N GLN A 481 33.62 -20.79 -51.15
CA GLN A 481 34.21 -20.25 -49.92
C GLN A 481 33.25 -20.39 -48.72
N GLY A 482 31.96 -20.09 -48.90
CA GLY A 482 30.94 -20.29 -47.87
C GLY A 482 30.80 -21.76 -47.44
N LYS A 483 30.92 -22.71 -48.39
CA LYS A 483 30.97 -24.16 -48.10
C LYS A 483 32.22 -24.54 -47.31
N LYS A 484 33.41 -24.02 -47.66
CA LYS A 484 34.65 -24.21 -46.89
C LYS A 484 34.51 -23.71 -45.47
N ASP A 485 34.06 -22.47 -45.29
CA ASP A 485 33.95 -21.83 -43.98
C ASP A 485 32.92 -22.55 -43.10
N ALA A 486 31.79 -23.00 -43.67
CA ALA A 486 30.82 -23.83 -42.96
C ALA A 486 31.40 -25.20 -42.53
N ALA A 487 32.13 -25.89 -43.41
CA ALA A 487 32.77 -27.17 -43.11
C ALA A 487 33.87 -27.04 -42.03
N ILE A 488 34.72 -26.02 -42.15
CA ILE A 488 35.76 -25.69 -41.16
C ILE A 488 35.12 -25.33 -39.81
N LYS A 489 34.01 -24.57 -39.82
CA LYS A 489 33.25 -24.24 -38.61
C LYS A 489 32.71 -25.50 -37.93
N LYS A 490 32.06 -26.39 -38.69
CA LYS A 490 31.55 -27.68 -38.17
C LYS A 490 32.66 -28.51 -37.50
N ILE A 491 33.82 -28.61 -38.15
CA ILE A 491 34.98 -29.34 -37.61
C ILE A 491 35.56 -28.66 -36.35
N LYS A 492 35.59 -27.33 -36.30
CA LYS A 492 36.08 -26.60 -35.12
C LYS A 492 35.13 -26.69 -33.93
N GLU A 493 33.83 -26.45 -34.15
CA GLU A 493 32.83 -26.22 -33.09
C GLU A 493 32.02 -27.46 -32.71
N GLU A 494 31.73 -28.36 -33.65
CA GLU A 494 30.86 -29.54 -33.43
C GLU A 494 31.66 -30.85 -33.30
N TYR A 495 32.80 -30.98 -34.00
CA TYR A 495 33.65 -32.18 -33.90
C TYR A 495 34.61 -32.08 -32.70
N THR A 496 34.02 -32.23 -31.51
CA THR A 496 34.66 -32.08 -30.20
C THR A 496 35.54 -33.26 -29.77
N PHE A 497 35.43 -34.42 -30.43
CA PHE A 497 36.23 -35.61 -30.11
C PHE A 497 37.53 -35.68 -30.91
N LEU A 498 37.67 -34.86 -31.97
CA LEU A 498 38.96 -34.63 -32.64
C LEU A 498 39.86 -33.75 -31.78
N THR A 499 40.29 -34.28 -30.64
CA THR A 499 41.05 -33.58 -29.58
C THR A 499 42.19 -34.47 -29.05
N GLY A 500 43.15 -33.87 -28.35
CA GLY A 500 44.33 -34.59 -27.85
C GLY A 500 45.17 -35.18 -28.98
N THR A 501 45.28 -36.51 -29.04
CA THR A 501 46.01 -37.24 -30.10
C THR A 501 45.46 -36.99 -31.51
N TYR A 502 44.23 -36.50 -31.65
CA TYR A 502 43.60 -36.22 -32.95
C TYR A 502 43.72 -34.76 -33.42
N GLU A 503 44.34 -33.85 -32.65
CA GLU A 503 44.48 -32.42 -33.05
C GLU A 503 45.36 -32.21 -34.29
N ALA A 504 46.36 -33.07 -34.50
CA ALA A 504 47.18 -33.05 -35.72
C ALA A 504 46.30 -33.31 -36.96
N TYR A 505 45.46 -34.35 -36.89
CA TYR A 505 44.49 -34.66 -37.94
C TYR A 505 43.45 -33.54 -38.12
N LYS A 506 42.93 -32.96 -37.03
CA LYS A 506 42.00 -31.81 -37.08
C LYS A 506 42.59 -30.63 -37.83
N THR A 507 43.87 -30.35 -37.61
CA THR A 507 44.62 -29.29 -38.31
C THR A 507 44.81 -29.62 -39.79
N GLU A 508 45.19 -30.87 -40.11
CA GLU A 508 45.39 -31.34 -41.48
C GLU A 508 44.10 -31.31 -42.32
N ILE A 509 42.99 -31.82 -41.79
CA ILE A 509 41.72 -31.90 -42.53
C ILE A 509 41.07 -30.51 -42.71
N ILE A 510 41.25 -29.59 -41.76
CA ILE A 510 40.92 -28.18 -41.94
C ILE A 510 41.71 -27.58 -43.11
N LYS A 511 43.03 -27.85 -43.19
CA LYS A 511 43.86 -27.37 -44.30
C LYS A 511 43.40 -27.95 -45.64
N LYS A 512 43.14 -29.26 -45.73
CA LYS A 512 42.59 -29.91 -46.94
C LYS A 512 41.30 -29.23 -47.43
N ILE A 513 40.42 -28.84 -46.52
CA ILE A 513 39.19 -28.09 -46.86
C ILE A 513 39.49 -26.65 -47.31
N GLN A 514 40.45 -25.96 -46.68
CA GLN A 514 40.89 -24.63 -47.13
C GLN A 514 41.48 -24.67 -48.55
N ASP A 515 42.27 -25.70 -48.86
CA ASP A 515 42.95 -25.86 -50.15
C ASP A 515 42.04 -26.45 -51.25
N ALA A 516 40.91 -27.07 -50.91
CA ALA A 516 40.02 -27.79 -51.85
C ALA A 516 39.52 -26.92 -53.03
N PRO A 517 39.72 -27.31 -54.29
CA PRO A 517 39.25 -26.55 -55.45
C PRO A 517 37.75 -26.67 -55.74
N THR A 518 37.03 -27.67 -55.19
CA THR A 518 35.61 -27.91 -55.50
C THR A 518 34.73 -28.19 -54.27
N ILE A 519 33.41 -27.95 -54.39
CA ILE A 519 32.44 -28.23 -53.33
C ILE A 519 32.35 -29.73 -52.99
N PRO A 520 32.33 -30.67 -53.96
CA PRO A 520 32.36 -32.10 -53.66
C PRO A 520 33.60 -32.56 -52.87
N GLU A 521 34.76 -31.95 -53.09
CA GLU A 521 35.96 -32.24 -52.28
C GLU A 521 35.83 -31.73 -50.85
N VAL A 522 35.30 -30.51 -50.65
CA VAL A 522 34.95 -29.98 -49.32
C VAL A 522 33.98 -30.92 -48.58
N GLU A 523 32.97 -31.41 -49.28
CA GLU A 523 31.98 -32.34 -48.71
C GLU A 523 32.58 -33.72 -48.42
N THR A 524 33.52 -34.20 -49.26
CA THR A 524 34.27 -35.46 -49.04
C THR A 524 35.17 -35.36 -47.81
N PHE A 525 35.98 -34.31 -47.68
CA PHE A 525 36.84 -34.09 -46.51
C PHE A 525 36.02 -33.86 -45.23
N LEU A 526 34.82 -33.27 -45.33
CA LEU A 526 33.92 -33.12 -44.18
C LEU A 526 33.32 -34.46 -43.71
N GLN A 527 33.05 -35.38 -44.63
CA GLN A 527 32.65 -36.77 -44.31
C GLN A 527 33.81 -37.56 -43.69
N GLU A 528 35.03 -37.41 -44.22
CA GLU A 528 36.25 -37.99 -43.64
C GLU A 528 36.45 -37.54 -42.19
N ALA A 529 36.35 -36.22 -41.96
CA ALA A 529 36.43 -35.62 -40.62
C ALA A 529 35.31 -36.09 -39.69
N GLU A 530 34.09 -36.30 -40.19
CA GLU A 530 32.98 -36.80 -39.37
C GLU A 530 33.19 -38.26 -38.95
N ALA A 531 33.63 -39.12 -39.88
CA ALA A 531 33.99 -40.50 -39.59
C ALA A 531 35.11 -40.58 -38.55
N LYS A 532 36.17 -39.75 -38.70
CA LYS A 532 37.28 -39.69 -37.74
C LYS A 532 36.86 -39.14 -36.38
N ASN A 533 35.91 -38.20 -36.32
CA ASN A 533 35.33 -37.71 -35.07
C ASN A 533 34.53 -38.81 -34.34
N GLN A 534 33.79 -39.68 -35.06
CA GLN A 534 33.10 -40.83 -34.45
C GLN A 534 34.08 -41.94 -34.01
N GLU A 535 35.18 -42.14 -34.73
CA GLU A 535 36.28 -43.03 -34.31
C GLU A 535 36.92 -42.54 -33.00
N ALA A 536 37.33 -41.26 -32.96
CA ALA A 536 37.93 -40.64 -31.79
C ALA A 536 36.99 -40.66 -30.57
N LYS A 537 35.68 -40.43 -30.79
CA LYS A 537 34.65 -40.58 -29.76
C LYS A 537 34.61 -41.99 -29.15
N LYS A 538 34.67 -43.03 -29.98
CA LYS A 538 34.73 -44.43 -29.51
C LYS A 538 36.04 -44.73 -28.77
N ALA A 539 37.17 -44.24 -29.27
CA ALA A 539 38.48 -44.43 -28.62
C ALA A 539 38.54 -43.76 -27.24
N GLN A 540 38.07 -42.51 -27.12
CA GLN A 540 38.00 -41.79 -25.84
C GLN A 540 37.00 -42.45 -24.87
N PHE A 541 35.88 -42.98 -25.37
CA PHE A 541 34.91 -43.73 -24.56
C PHE A 541 35.53 -45.00 -23.96
N GLU A 542 36.21 -45.81 -24.77
CA GLU A 542 36.91 -47.01 -24.30
C GLU A 542 38.08 -46.70 -23.37
N GLN A 543 38.79 -45.58 -23.58
CA GLN A 543 39.82 -45.11 -22.65
C GLN A 543 39.21 -44.73 -21.29
N PHE A 544 38.06 -44.06 -21.27
CA PHE A 544 37.34 -43.70 -20.05
C PHE A 544 36.80 -44.93 -19.31
N ARG A 545 36.24 -45.91 -20.05
CA ARG A 545 35.82 -47.23 -19.54
C ARG A 545 36.97 -47.97 -18.86
N LYS A 546 38.12 -48.09 -19.53
CA LYS A 546 39.33 -48.72 -18.97
C LYS A 546 39.88 -47.98 -17.75
N SER A 547 40.01 -46.65 -17.82
CA SER A 547 40.46 -45.86 -16.67
C SER A 547 39.53 -45.96 -15.46
N THR A 548 38.22 -46.10 -15.70
CA THR A 548 37.22 -46.32 -14.65
C THR A 548 37.34 -47.72 -14.04
N LEU A 549 37.59 -48.74 -14.86
CA LEU A 549 37.81 -50.11 -14.39
C LEU A 549 39.04 -50.22 -13.47
N GLU A 550 40.16 -49.62 -13.85
CA GLU A 550 41.37 -49.57 -13.00
C GLU A 550 41.10 -48.84 -11.67
N GLN A 551 40.33 -47.73 -11.70
CA GLN A 551 39.90 -47.03 -10.48
C GLN A 551 39.00 -47.88 -9.58
N ILE A 552 38.21 -48.82 -10.12
CA ILE A 552 37.39 -49.75 -9.32
C ILE A 552 38.25 -50.91 -8.78
N LYS A 553 39.17 -51.46 -9.58
CA LYS A 553 40.10 -52.52 -9.14
C LYS A 553 41.03 -52.07 -8.00
N ALA A 554 41.33 -50.77 -7.92
CA ALA A 554 42.07 -50.16 -6.82
C ALA A 554 41.24 -49.94 -5.52
N LEU A 555 39.98 -50.38 -5.43
CA LEU A 555 39.14 -50.19 -4.24
C LEU A 555 39.33 -51.34 -3.22
N GLU A 556 40.02 -51.04 -2.12
CA GLU A 556 40.51 -51.96 -1.09
C GLU A 556 39.45 -52.83 -0.35
N ASN A 557 38.16 -52.52 -0.47
CA ASN A 557 37.08 -53.20 0.27
C ASN A 557 35.99 -53.76 -0.65
N LEU A 558 36.29 -53.94 -1.94
CA LEU A 558 35.53 -54.82 -2.83
C LEU A 558 36.14 -56.22 -2.84
N SER A 559 35.30 -57.24 -2.85
CA SER A 559 35.70 -58.63 -3.12
C SER A 559 35.99 -58.86 -4.60
N ASP A 560 36.76 -59.90 -4.92
CA ASP A 560 37.06 -60.30 -6.30
C ASP A 560 35.80 -60.52 -7.16
N GLN A 561 34.67 -60.91 -6.54
CA GLN A 561 33.40 -61.06 -7.25
C GLN A 561 32.79 -59.69 -7.58
N GLU A 562 32.71 -58.77 -6.61
CA GLU A 562 32.22 -57.42 -6.86
C GLU A 562 33.08 -56.67 -7.90
N GLN A 563 34.40 -56.93 -7.94
CA GLN A 563 35.28 -56.41 -9.00
C GLN A 563 35.00 -57.03 -10.38
N ARG A 564 34.72 -58.35 -10.45
CA ARG A 564 34.30 -59.01 -11.71
C ARG A 564 32.93 -58.52 -12.19
N ASP A 565 31.98 -58.32 -11.28
CA ASP A 565 30.65 -57.80 -11.60
C ASP A 565 30.75 -56.36 -12.12
N ALA A 566 31.60 -55.52 -11.50
CA ALA A 566 31.89 -54.18 -11.99
C ALA A 566 32.54 -54.19 -13.39
N GLU A 567 33.43 -55.15 -13.68
CA GLU A 567 34.01 -55.32 -15.01
C GLU A 567 32.95 -55.72 -16.04
N GLN A 568 32.02 -56.63 -15.70
CA GLN A 568 30.91 -56.99 -16.59
C GLN A 568 29.94 -55.82 -16.83
N GLU A 569 29.57 -55.07 -15.79
CA GLU A 569 28.70 -53.90 -15.92
C GLU A 569 29.35 -52.77 -16.72
N LEU A 570 30.62 -52.44 -16.46
CA LEU A 570 31.36 -51.49 -17.29
C LEU A 570 31.51 -51.99 -18.73
N ASN A 571 31.57 -53.30 -18.95
CA ASN A 571 31.65 -53.88 -20.29
C ASN A 571 30.31 -53.89 -21.06
N ALA A 572 29.18 -53.74 -20.37
CA ALA A 572 27.85 -53.57 -20.95
C ALA A 572 27.42 -52.09 -21.09
N ALA A 573 28.18 -51.15 -20.51
CA ALA A 573 27.86 -49.72 -20.56
C ALA A 573 28.07 -49.13 -21.96
N ASN A 574 27.02 -48.52 -22.52
CA ASN A 574 27.03 -47.93 -23.87
C ASN A 574 27.21 -46.40 -23.87
N ASP A 575 27.28 -45.77 -22.70
CA ASP A 575 27.40 -44.32 -22.54
C ASP A 575 28.16 -43.90 -21.27
N VAL A 576 28.60 -42.64 -21.23
CA VAL A 576 29.45 -42.10 -20.16
C VAL A 576 28.73 -41.97 -18.82
N GLN A 577 27.43 -41.69 -18.80
CA GLN A 577 26.65 -41.61 -17.56
C GLN A 577 26.48 -43.00 -16.94
N SER A 578 26.27 -44.04 -17.76
CA SER A 578 26.30 -45.43 -17.29
C SER A 578 27.65 -45.78 -16.64
N ILE A 579 28.78 -45.46 -17.28
CA ILE A 579 30.12 -45.68 -16.69
C ILE A 579 30.29 -44.93 -15.36
N VAL A 580 29.88 -43.66 -15.29
CA VAL A 580 29.95 -42.85 -14.05
C VAL A 580 29.04 -43.41 -12.96
N ALA A 581 27.84 -43.87 -13.30
CA ALA A 581 26.89 -44.47 -12.35
C ALA A 581 27.43 -45.80 -11.80
N ILE A 582 28.02 -46.66 -12.64
CA ILE A 582 28.68 -47.91 -12.22
C ILE A 582 29.90 -47.58 -11.33
N SER A 583 30.74 -46.63 -11.73
CA SER A 583 31.85 -46.12 -10.92
C SER A 583 31.39 -45.65 -9.53
N GLN A 584 30.27 -44.93 -9.45
CA GLN A 584 29.74 -44.46 -8.18
C GLN A 584 29.08 -45.58 -7.36
N LYS A 585 28.37 -46.52 -8.00
CA LYS A 585 27.84 -47.74 -7.35
C LYS A 585 28.96 -48.49 -6.64
N TYR A 586 30.06 -48.77 -7.32
CA TYR A 586 31.16 -49.55 -6.73
C TYR A 586 32.02 -48.73 -5.74
N ARG A 587 32.14 -47.40 -5.88
CA ARG A 587 32.67 -46.54 -4.81
C ARG A 587 31.78 -46.53 -3.56
N ASN A 588 30.46 -46.48 -3.72
CA ASN A 588 29.51 -46.56 -2.61
C ASN A 588 29.61 -47.94 -1.93
N LEU A 589 29.62 -49.03 -2.71
CA LEU A 589 29.74 -50.40 -2.20
C LEU A 589 31.07 -50.64 -1.45
N ASN A 590 32.19 -50.15 -1.97
CA ASN A 590 33.48 -50.13 -1.25
C ASN A 590 33.38 -49.36 0.07
N THR A 591 32.63 -48.24 0.10
CA THR A 591 32.42 -47.45 1.31
C THR A 591 31.53 -48.21 2.31
N GLU A 592 30.45 -48.83 1.86
CA GLU A 592 29.56 -49.65 2.70
C GLU A 592 30.27 -50.88 3.25
N ASN A 593 31.07 -51.57 2.45
CA ASN A 593 31.85 -52.73 2.88
C ASN A 593 32.98 -52.31 3.84
N GLY A 594 33.65 -51.19 3.58
CA GLY A 594 34.60 -50.59 4.53
C GLY A 594 33.95 -50.17 5.85
N VAL A 595 32.73 -49.61 5.81
CA VAL A 595 31.94 -49.29 7.00
C VAL A 595 31.53 -50.55 7.75
N LYS A 596 31.04 -51.60 7.09
CA LYS A 596 30.71 -52.90 7.71
C LYS A 596 31.94 -53.54 8.38
N LYS A 597 33.07 -53.58 7.67
CA LYS A 597 34.37 -54.13 8.11
C LYS A 597 34.92 -53.42 9.35
N ASN A 598 34.73 -52.11 9.44
CA ASN A 598 35.12 -51.30 10.60
C ASN A 598 34.01 -51.14 11.66
N LEU A 599 32.79 -51.63 11.45
CA LEU A 599 31.65 -51.35 12.34
C LEU A 599 31.85 -51.97 13.72
N GLY A 600 32.34 -53.22 13.79
CA GLY A 600 32.55 -53.93 15.06
C GLY A 600 33.63 -53.26 15.94
N THR A 601 34.76 -52.87 15.34
CA THR A 601 35.82 -52.13 16.03
C THR A 601 35.35 -50.74 16.46
N LEU A 602 34.54 -50.07 15.64
CA LEU A 602 33.97 -48.76 15.96
C LEU A 602 32.94 -48.83 17.10
N LYS A 603 32.12 -49.88 17.19
CA LYS A 603 31.21 -50.11 18.33
C LYS A 603 31.99 -50.19 19.64
N GLU A 604 33.04 -51.03 19.70
CA GLU A 604 33.84 -51.20 20.92
C GLU A 604 34.62 -49.94 21.31
N ASP A 605 35.16 -49.21 20.34
CA ASP A 605 35.85 -47.93 20.59
C ASP A 605 34.88 -46.84 21.11
N TYR A 606 33.66 -46.77 20.58
CA TYR A 606 32.67 -45.81 21.05
C TYR A 606 31.98 -46.22 22.37
N LYS A 607 31.82 -47.52 22.66
CA LYS A 607 31.44 -48.01 24.00
C LYS A 607 32.49 -47.62 25.06
N LYS A 608 33.79 -47.70 24.74
CA LYS A 608 34.85 -47.22 25.63
C LYS A 608 34.72 -45.71 25.87
N LYS A 609 34.62 -44.92 24.81
CA LYS A 609 34.44 -43.45 24.89
C LYS A 609 33.16 -43.03 25.63
N LEU A 610 32.11 -43.85 25.60
CA LEU A 610 30.89 -43.62 26.39
C LEU A 610 31.15 -43.75 27.91
N LYS A 611 32.13 -44.57 28.33
CA LYS A 611 32.46 -44.75 29.75
C LYS A 611 33.16 -43.52 30.34
N ASP A 612 33.87 -42.77 29.51
CA ASP A 612 34.53 -41.50 29.88
C ASP A 612 33.54 -40.34 30.12
N LEU A 613 32.27 -40.49 29.73
CA LEU A 613 31.20 -39.52 30.00
C LEU A 613 30.72 -39.64 31.46
N LYS A 614 31.26 -38.79 32.32
CA LYS A 614 31.12 -38.90 33.80
C LYS A 614 29.77 -38.45 34.37
N ASP A 615 28.96 -37.73 33.59
CA ASP A 615 27.70 -37.13 34.05
C ASP A 615 26.44 -37.87 33.57
N LEU A 616 26.58 -38.90 32.75
CA LEU A 616 25.48 -39.83 32.42
C LEU A 616 25.21 -40.79 33.59
N THR A 617 23.93 -41.04 33.89
CA THR A 617 23.55 -42.08 34.85
C THR A 617 23.89 -43.48 34.32
N GLU A 618 23.93 -44.48 35.20
CA GLU A 618 24.23 -45.86 34.82
C GLU A 618 23.15 -46.47 33.89
N GLU A 619 21.89 -46.02 34.03
CA GLU A 619 20.79 -46.43 33.16
C GLU A 619 20.88 -45.73 31.78
N GLU A 620 21.16 -44.43 31.74
CA GLU A 620 21.38 -43.69 30.49
C GLU A 620 22.57 -44.25 29.70
N ARG A 621 23.67 -44.55 30.40
CA ARG A 621 24.87 -45.18 29.86
C ARG A 621 24.54 -46.53 29.20
N LYS A 622 23.83 -47.41 29.91
CA LYS A 622 23.41 -48.72 29.37
C LYS A 622 22.42 -48.61 28.22
N GLY A 623 21.54 -47.61 28.24
CA GLY A 623 20.67 -47.27 27.10
C GLY A 623 21.49 -46.96 25.84
N TYR A 624 22.45 -46.04 25.93
CA TYR A 624 23.29 -45.67 24.80
C TYR A 624 24.27 -46.80 24.37
N GLU A 625 24.79 -47.63 25.28
CA GLU A 625 25.57 -48.83 24.90
C GLU A 625 24.72 -49.82 24.07
N SER A 626 23.45 -50.01 24.43
CA SER A 626 22.50 -50.86 23.70
C SER A 626 22.13 -50.28 22.33
N GLU A 627 21.90 -48.96 22.24
CA GLU A 627 21.70 -48.27 20.96
C GLU A 627 22.94 -48.41 20.04
N ILE A 628 24.17 -48.26 20.57
CA ILE A 628 25.42 -48.45 19.82
C ILE A 628 25.52 -49.90 19.31
N GLU A 629 25.13 -50.89 20.12
CA GLU A 629 25.15 -52.29 19.70
C GLU A 629 24.14 -52.59 18.58
N GLN A 630 22.98 -51.92 18.57
CA GLN A 630 21.97 -52.08 17.52
C GLN A 630 22.24 -51.25 16.26
N ALA A 631 23.20 -50.31 16.29
CA ALA A 631 23.52 -49.46 15.15
C ALA A 631 24.03 -50.24 13.92
N ALA A 632 23.52 -49.91 12.73
CA ALA A 632 23.87 -50.57 11.47
C ALA A 632 24.98 -49.85 10.68
N THR A 633 25.32 -48.62 11.05
CA THR A 633 26.32 -47.77 10.36
C THR A 633 27.17 -46.98 11.35
N GLY A 634 28.39 -46.61 10.94
CA GLY A 634 29.27 -45.77 11.77
C GLY A 634 28.69 -44.39 12.08
N ASN A 635 27.94 -43.80 11.14
CA ASN A 635 27.27 -42.52 11.36
C ASN A 635 26.16 -42.62 12.42
N GLN A 636 25.45 -43.76 12.51
CA GLN A 636 24.52 -43.99 13.61
C GLN A 636 25.26 -44.05 14.95
N ILE A 637 26.36 -44.82 15.07
CA ILE A 637 27.18 -44.89 16.29
C ILE A 637 27.65 -43.49 16.72
N VAL A 638 28.19 -42.70 15.79
CA VAL A 638 28.61 -41.31 16.05
C VAL A 638 27.43 -40.44 16.49
N SER A 639 26.23 -40.57 15.90
CA SER A 639 25.06 -39.78 16.31
C SER A 639 24.44 -40.22 17.64
N ILE A 640 24.54 -41.50 18.01
CA ILE A 640 24.16 -42.01 19.33
C ILE A 640 25.15 -41.46 20.37
N TYR A 641 26.44 -41.53 20.09
CA TYR A 641 27.46 -40.98 20.96
C TYR A 641 27.39 -39.45 21.07
N GLN A 642 27.03 -38.73 20.00
CA GLN A 642 26.78 -37.29 20.08
C GLN A 642 25.57 -37.00 20.97
N ARG A 643 24.45 -37.74 20.83
CA ARG A 643 23.33 -37.62 21.78
C ARG A 643 23.74 -37.92 23.22
N ALA A 644 24.64 -38.88 23.44
CA ALA A 644 25.19 -39.18 24.75
C ALA A 644 26.14 -38.07 25.27
N GLN A 645 26.93 -37.42 24.41
CA GLN A 645 27.70 -36.23 24.75
C GLN A 645 26.78 -35.05 25.07
N ASP A 646 25.77 -34.79 24.25
CA ASP A 646 24.78 -33.72 24.44
C ASP A 646 23.99 -33.96 25.73
N LYS A 647 23.66 -35.22 26.07
CA LYS A 647 23.04 -35.61 27.35
C LYS A 647 24.01 -35.50 28.53
N ASN A 648 25.28 -35.86 28.36
CA ASN A 648 26.31 -35.64 29.38
C ASN A 648 26.50 -34.13 29.64
N ILE A 649 26.54 -33.31 28.59
CA ILE A 649 26.61 -31.85 28.66
C ILE A 649 25.32 -31.28 29.27
N ALA A 650 24.14 -31.84 28.95
CA ALA A 650 22.87 -31.43 29.56
C ALA A 650 22.79 -31.82 31.04
N ASN A 651 23.31 -32.98 31.45
CA ASN A 651 23.39 -33.40 32.86
C ASN A 651 24.44 -32.59 33.62
N ASN A 652 25.61 -32.34 33.02
CA ASN A 652 26.64 -31.47 33.57
C ASN A 652 26.13 -30.03 33.72
N LYS A 653 25.42 -29.52 32.70
CA LYS A 653 24.75 -28.22 32.73
C LYS A 653 23.59 -28.20 33.72
N ALA A 654 22.84 -29.29 33.90
CA ALA A 654 21.80 -29.38 34.93
C ALA A 654 22.43 -29.30 36.34
N LYS A 655 23.49 -30.06 36.62
CA LYS A 655 24.26 -29.94 37.87
C LYS A 655 24.87 -28.55 38.04
N ALA A 656 25.38 -27.94 36.97
CA ALA A 656 25.94 -26.59 37.01
C ALA A 656 24.86 -25.50 37.15
N GLN A 657 23.65 -25.73 36.63
CA GLN A 657 22.50 -24.83 36.77
C GLN A 657 21.83 -25.01 38.13
N GLU A 658 21.74 -26.22 38.69
CA GLU A 658 21.43 -26.43 40.10
C GLU A 658 22.47 -25.75 41.00
N ALA A 659 23.77 -25.82 40.66
CA ALA A 659 24.81 -25.10 41.40
C ALA A 659 24.73 -23.57 41.23
N GLU A 660 24.36 -23.06 40.05
CA GLU A 660 24.19 -21.63 39.79
C GLU A 660 22.90 -21.08 40.42
N GLU A 661 21.80 -21.83 40.40
CA GLU A 661 20.55 -21.51 41.07
C GLU A 661 20.68 -21.65 42.59
N ALA A 662 21.42 -22.64 43.09
CA ALA A 662 21.80 -22.73 44.50
C ALA A 662 22.72 -21.59 44.92
N ALA A 663 23.71 -21.20 44.09
CA ALA A 663 24.59 -20.06 44.38
C ALA A 663 23.81 -18.73 44.38
N LYS A 664 22.86 -18.54 43.45
CA LYS A 664 21.96 -17.37 43.44
C LYS A 664 21.01 -17.38 44.63
N ALA A 665 20.43 -18.53 44.98
CA ALA A 665 19.58 -18.66 46.15
C ALA A 665 20.36 -18.44 47.46
N LEU A 666 21.62 -18.87 47.51
CA LEU A 666 22.54 -18.63 48.62
C LEU A 666 22.91 -17.15 48.74
N GLU A 667 23.25 -16.49 47.64
CA GLU A 667 23.56 -15.06 47.61
C GLU A 667 22.33 -14.20 47.96
N GLU A 668 21.14 -14.58 47.53
CA GLU A 668 19.90 -13.91 47.95
C GLU A 668 19.59 -14.18 49.43
N GLN A 669 19.86 -15.39 49.93
CA GLN A 669 19.79 -15.69 51.36
C GLN A 669 20.81 -14.88 52.19
N ARG A 670 22.02 -14.61 51.68
CA ARG A 670 22.99 -13.69 52.31
C ARG A 670 22.43 -12.26 52.40
N LYS A 671 21.78 -11.75 51.34
CA LYS A 671 21.13 -10.42 51.39
C LYS A 671 19.97 -10.37 52.38
N VAL A 672 19.08 -11.37 52.35
CA VAL A 672 17.96 -11.47 53.29
C VAL A 672 18.45 -11.63 54.73
N ALA A 673 19.55 -12.36 54.96
CA ALA A 673 20.23 -12.45 56.24
C ALA A 673 20.81 -11.10 56.69
N LEU A 674 21.46 -10.35 55.79
CA LEU A 674 22.02 -9.05 56.11
C LEU A 674 20.93 -8.02 56.47
N GLU A 675 19.82 -7.97 55.72
CA GLU A 675 18.71 -7.08 56.04
C GLU A 675 17.99 -7.49 57.33
N LYS A 676 17.87 -8.79 57.63
CA LYS A 676 17.44 -9.26 58.96
C LYS A 676 18.37 -8.75 60.06
N ILE A 677 19.70 -8.85 59.89
CA ILE A 677 20.69 -8.39 60.87
C ILE A 677 20.64 -6.86 61.03
N LYS A 678 20.46 -6.09 59.96
CA LYS A 678 20.26 -4.62 60.03
C LYS A 678 18.98 -4.21 60.77
N ALA A 679 17.94 -5.05 60.73
CA ALA A 679 16.70 -4.83 61.47
C ALA A 679 16.78 -5.21 62.96
N LEU A 680 17.86 -5.84 63.41
CA LEU A 680 18.06 -6.19 64.81
C LEU A 680 18.46 -4.97 65.66
N PRO A 681 17.76 -4.68 66.78
CA PRO A 681 18.09 -3.55 67.64
C PRO A 681 19.37 -3.80 68.46
N GLY A 682 20.01 -2.73 68.94
CA GLY A 682 21.21 -2.79 69.79
C GLY A 682 22.53 -2.92 69.03
N LEU A 683 22.51 -3.37 67.77
CA LEU A 683 23.70 -3.45 66.91
C LEU A 683 24.11 -2.08 66.33
N THR A 684 25.36 -1.99 65.87
CA THR A 684 25.99 -0.76 65.33
C THR A 684 26.31 -0.90 63.84
N ASN A 685 26.61 0.22 63.17
CA ASN A 685 27.09 0.21 61.77
C ASN A 685 28.39 -0.61 61.59
N GLU A 686 29.22 -0.71 62.63
CA GLU A 686 30.41 -1.55 62.61
C GLU A 686 30.04 -3.04 62.68
N HIS A 687 29.09 -3.42 63.54
CA HIS A 687 28.53 -4.78 63.56
C HIS A 687 27.87 -5.14 62.21
N PHE A 688 27.15 -4.22 61.57
CA PHE A 688 26.57 -4.44 60.24
C PHE A 688 27.64 -4.62 59.15
N THR A 689 28.74 -3.87 59.23
CA THR A 689 29.87 -4.00 58.30
C THR A 689 30.60 -5.33 58.47
N GLN A 690 30.77 -5.78 59.72
CA GLN A 690 31.34 -7.10 60.03
C GLN A 690 30.40 -8.23 59.57
N ALA A 691 29.11 -8.15 59.86
CA ALA A 691 28.10 -9.11 59.41
C ALA A 691 28.03 -9.21 57.87
N GLU A 692 28.10 -8.09 57.16
CA GLU A 692 28.13 -8.08 55.70
C GLU A 692 29.36 -8.80 55.13
N ASN A 693 30.54 -8.60 55.74
CA ASN A 693 31.77 -9.27 55.32
C ASN A 693 31.79 -10.77 55.67
N GLU A 694 31.27 -11.14 56.84
CA GLU A 694 31.10 -12.55 57.23
C GLU A 694 30.12 -13.27 56.30
N LEU A 695 28.95 -12.68 56.01
CA LEU A 695 27.94 -13.26 55.12
C LEU A 695 28.46 -13.45 53.69
N LYS A 696 29.23 -12.50 53.14
CA LYS A 696 29.90 -12.66 51.83
C LYS A 696 30.83 -13.89 51.77
N SER A 697 31.40 -14.29 52.90
CA SER A 697 32.29 -15.45 53.02
C SER A 697 31.59 -16.77 53.38
N ALA A 698 30.31 -16.74 53.76
CA ALA A 698 29.57 -17.90 54.26
C ALA A 698 29.34 -18.95 53.14
N PRO A 699 29.94 -20.16 53.21
CA PRO A 699 29.96 -21.11 52.09
C PRO A 699 28.61 -21.79 51.80
N ASP A 700 27.71 -21.85 52.79
CA ASP A 700 26.44 -22.55 52.71
C ASP A 700 25.37 -21.89 53.59
N LYS A 701 24.12 -22.35 53.47
CA LYS A 701 22.97 -21.83 54.22
C LYS A 701 23.10 -22.04 55.73
N MET A 702 23.67 -23.17 56.17
CA MET A 702 23.83 -23.44 57.59
C MET A 702 24.79 -22.41 58.21
N LYS A 703 25.85 -22.01 57.48
CA LYS A 703 26.74 -20.95 57.93
C LYS A 703 26.12 -19.54 57.88
N ILE A 704 25.23 -19.28 56.93
CA ILE A 704 24.41 -18.05 56.93
C ILE A 704 23.49 -18.00 58.14
N ASP A 705 22.76 -19.09 58.41
CA ASP A 705 21.85 -19.18 59.56
C ASP A 705 22.64 -19.13 60.89
N GLU A 706 23.85 -19.70 60.97
CA GLU A 706 24.78 -19.50 62.10
C GLU A 706 25.19 -18.03 62.28
N ILE A 707 25.48 -17.29 61.20
CA ILE A 707 25.85 -15.87 61.28
C ILE A 707 24.64 -15.03 61.69
N VAL A 708 23.45 -15.30 61.13
CA VAL A 708 22.19 -14.66 61.58
C VAL A 708 21.95 -14.95 63.05
N ASN A 709 22.13 -16.19 63.52
CA ASN A 709 21.98 -16.54 64.92
C ASN A 709 23.04 -15.86 65.80
N LYS A 710 24.32 -15.82 65.39
CA LYS A 710 25.39 -15.08 66.08
C LYS A 710 25.03 -13.61 66.27
N TYR A 711 24.58 -12.93 65.22
CA TYR A 711 24.19 -11.52 65.33
C TYR A 711 22.82 -11.31 66.00
N THR A 712 21.93 -12.31 65.98
CA THR A 712 20.69 -12.32 66.77
C THR A 712 20.99 -12.46 68.26
N THR A 713 21.84 -13.40 68.67
CA THR A 713 22.31 -13.52 70.05
C THR A 713 23.11 -12.29 70.48
N LEU A 714 23.95 -11.71 69.61
CA LEU A 714 24.66 -10.46 69.91
C LEU A 714 23.69 -9.26 70.03
N SER A 715 22.64 -9.20 69.23
CA SER A 715 21.55 -8.21 69.38
C SER A 715 20.79 -8.43 70.67
N GLU A 716 20.36 -9.65 70.95
CA GLU A 716 19.70 -10.00 72.20
C GLU A 716 20.57 -9.71 73.42
N ASP A 717 21.88 -9.95 73.37
CA ASP A 717 22.78 -9.74 74.51
C ASP A 717 23.18 -8.27 74.66
N THR A 718 23.29 -7.51 73.56
CA THR A 718 23.40 -6.04 73.63
C THR A 718 22.10 -5.39 74.07
N MET A 719 20.94 -5.95 73.74
CA MET A 719 19.63 -5.55 74.26
C MET A 719 19.49 -5.92 75.74
N LYS A 720 19.67 -7.18 76.16
CA LYS A 720 19.69 -7.62 77.57
C LYS A 720 20.64 -6.76 78.41
N LYS A 721 21.81 -6.40 77.89
CA LYS A 721 22.76 -5.50 78.56
C LYS A 721 22.26 -4.05 78.62
N LYS A 722 21.77 -3.50 77.51
CA LYS A 722 21.21 -2.13 77.45
C LYS A 722 19.97 -1.98 78.34
N ASP A 723 19.10 -2.98 78.36
CA ASP A 723 17.89 -3.04 79.17
C ASP A 723 18.23 -3.27 80.64
N LEU A 724 19.28 -4.05 80.95
CA LEU A 724 19.85 -4.14 82.30
C LEU A 724 20.47 -2.81 82.76
N ASP A 725 21.27 -2.14 81.94
CA ASP A 725 21.89 -0.86 82.27
C ASP A 725 20.84 0.27 82.41
N ALA A 726 19.77 0.22 81.59
CA ALA A 726 18.61 1.08 81.73
C ALA A 726 17.83 0.79 83.03
N ALA A 727 17.55 -0.48 83.33
CA ALA A 727 16.86 -0.89 84.54
C ALA A 727 17.67 -0.57 85.80
N LYS A 728 19.00 -0.76 85.80
CA LYS A 728 19.88 -0.31 86.89
C LYS A 728 19.69 1.18 87.16
N LYS A 729 19.73 2.00 86.12
CA LYS A 729 19.52 3.45 86.24
C LYS A 729 18.11 3.80 86.73
N GLU A 730 17.08 3.10 86.26
CA GLU A 730 15.70 3.28 86.71
C GLU A 730 15.51 2.90 88.18
N TYR A 731 16.03 1.74 88.60
CA TYR A 731 15.90 1.23 89.97
C TYR A 731 16.75 2.01 90.98
N ILE A 732 17.92 2.53 90.60
CA ILE A 732 18.65 3.53 91.39
C ILE A 732 17.82 4.82 91.52
N GLY A 733 17.17 5.27 90.45
CA GLY A 733 16.24 6.41 90.49
C GLY A 733 15.05 6.19 91.42
N LYS A 734 14.46 4.98 91.42
CA LYS A 734 13.43 4.58 92.38
C LYS A 734 13.98 4.55 93.81
N LEU A 735 15.23 4.15 94.01
CA LEU A 735 15.85 4.02 95.33
C LEU A 735 16.01 5.38 96.04
N GLU A 736 16.21 6.45 95.28
CA GLU A 736 16.20 7.80 95.84
C GLU A 736 14.83 8.22 96.43
N THR A 737 13.72 7.65 95.94
CA THR A 737 12.38 7.94 96.49
C THR A 737 12.11 7.29 97.84
N LEU A 738 12.96 6.36 98.31
CA LEU A 738 12.84 5.71 99.61
C LEU A 738 13.39 6.63 100.71
N THR A 739 12.52 7.47 101.26
CA THR A 739 12.86 8.62 102.12
C THR A 739 13.38 8.28 103.52
N LEU A 740 13.23 7.04 104.00
CA LEU A 740 13.66 6.62 105.34
C LEU A 740 15.00 5.84 105.33
N LEU A 741 15.51 5.50 104.14
CA LEU A 741 16.87 4.99 103.99
C LEU A 741 17.90 6.07 104.35
N SER A 742 18.92 5.70 105.13
CA SER A 742 20.04 6.62 105.38
C SER A 742 20.91 6.75 104.14
N SER A 743 21.76 7.77 104.08
CA SER A 743 22.74 7.94 103.01
C SER A 743 23.62 6.69 102.83
N ASN A 744 23.96 6.00 103.93
CA ASN A 744 24.76 4.76 103.90
C ASN A 744 23.96 3.59 103.33
N ASP A 745 22.67 3.45 103.69
CA ASP A 745 21.79 2.42 103.11
C ASP A 745 21.60 2.67 101.61
N LYS A 746 21.36 3.93 101.22
CA LYS A 746 21.20 4.32 99.81
C LYS A 746 22.45 4.04 99.00
N GLN A 747 23.64 4.40 99.51
CA GLN A 747 24.91 4.07 98.86
C GLN A 747 25.13 2.55 98.75
N ARG A 748 24.84 1.79 99.81
CA ARG A 748 24.95 0.33 99.82
C ARG A 748 24.07 -0.30 98.73
N PHE A 749 22.77 -0.04 98.75
CA PHE A 749 21.86 -0.66 97.78
C PHE A 749 22.05 -0.13 96.35
N THR A 750 22.48 1.13 96.18
CA THR A 750 22.93 1.65 94.87
C THR A 750 24.11 0.83 94.33
N LYS A 751 25.09 0.51 95.18
CA LYS A 751 26.23 -0.33 94.81
C LYS A 751 25.77 -1.76 94.45
N GLU A 752 24.91 -2.38 95.27
CA GLU A 752 24.36 -3.72 95.01
C GLU A 752 23.61 -3.77 93.65
N ILE A 753 22.81 -2.74 93.32
CA ILE A 753 22.15 -2.61 92.01
C ILE A 753 23.17 -2.40 90.87
N GLN A 754 24.23 -1.62 91.07
CA GLN A 754 25.27 -1.41 90.05
C GLN A 754 26.07 -2.68 89.76
N GLU A 755 26.41 -3.46 90.78
CA GLU A 755 27.18 -4.71 90.67
C GLU A 755 26.34 -5.91 90.22
N ALA A 756 25.02 -5.86 90.35
CA ALA A 756 24.10 -6.92 89.93
C ALA A 756 24.30 -7.39 88.47
N GLY A 757 24.51 -8.70 88.27
CA GLY A 757 24.76 -9.29 86.95
C GLY A 757 23.51 -9.53 86.09
N THR A 758 22.31 -9.45 86.67
CA THR A 758 21.02 -9.73 86.00
C THR A 758 19.93 -8.78 86.47
N LEU A 759 18.83 -8.70 85.71
CA LEU A 759 17.66 -7.88 86.08
C LEU A 759 16.99 -8.38 87.38
N GLU A 760 17.03 -9.68 87.65
CA GLU A 760 16.46 -10.23 88.89
C GLU A 760 17.27 -9.80 90.12
N LEU A 761 18.60 -9.84 90.04
CA LEU A 761 19.48 -9.32 91.09
C LEU A 761 19.31 -7.80 91.31
N VAL A 762 18.99 -7.03 90.26
CA VAL A 762 18.63 -5.60 90.38
C VAL A 762 17.33 -5.41 91.15
N LYS A 763 16.31 -6.25 90.92
CA LYS A 763 15.05 -6.22 91.70
C LYS A 763 15.29 -6.64 93.14
N GLU A 764 15.97 -7.76 93.37
CA GLU A 764 16.24 -8.29 94.73
C GLU A 764 16.96 -7.27 95.61
N ALA A 765 17.97 -6.57 95.08
CA ALA A 765 18.66 -5.49 95.79
C ALA A 765 17.75 -4.30 96.10
N PHE A 766 16.86 -3.92 95.17
CA PHE A 766 15.88 -2.86 95.40
C PHE A 766 14.78 -3.26 96.40
N ASP A 767 14.26 -4.48 96.32
CA ASP A 767 13.23 -4.99 97.23
C ASP A 767 13.80 -5.13 98.65
N GLY A 768 15.09 -5.50 98.79
CA GLY A 768 15.83 -5.39 100.04
C GLY A 768 15.86 -3.96 100.60
N ALA A 769 16.07 -2.96 99.75
CA ALA A 769 16.00 -1.54 100.11
C ALA A 769 14.57 -1.12 100.54
N VAL A 770 13.54 -1.60 99.85
CA VAL A 770 12.13 -1.37 100.22
C VAL A 770 11.82 -1.97 101.60
N GLN A 771 12.31 -3.19 101.90
CA GLN A 771 12.10 -3.82 103.22
C GLN A 771 12.82 -3.05 104.35
N VAL A 772 14.03 -2.52 104.12
CA VAL A 772 14.72 -1.66 105.10
C VAL A 772 14.02 -0.31 105.27
N ASN A 773 13.43 0.25 104.20
CA ASN A 773 12.63 1.47 104.29
C ASN A 773 11.31 1.22 105.08
N LEU A 774 10.68 0.06 104.87
CA LEU A 774 9.46 -0.37 105.57
C LEU A 774 9.70 -0.64 107.06
N SER A 775 10.79 -1.33 107.43
CA SER A 775 11.09 -1.63 108.83
C SER A 775 11.35 -0.35 109.65
N LYS A 776 12.01 0.64 109.06
CA LYS A 776 12.17 1.97 109.67
C LYS A 776 10.85 2.74 109.79
N ALA A 777 9.95 2.62 108.81
CA ALA A 777 8.62 3.20 108.91
C ALA A 777 7.82 2.61 110.08
N LYS A 778 7.86 1.28 110.25
CA LYS A 778 7.24 0.59 111.39
C LYS A 778 7.83 1.05 112.73
N ALA A 779 9.15 1.21 112.82
CA ALA A 779 9.81 1.72 114.02
C ALA A 779 9.39 3.17 114.36
N ALA A 780 9.42 4.08 113.37
CA ALA A 780 8.99 5.47 113.56
C ALA A 780 7.49 5.59 113.91
N ALA A 781 6.65 4.69 113.38
CA ALA A 781 5.22 4.66 113.69
C ALA A 781 4.93 4.09 115.08
N ASN A 782 5.69 3.08 115.54
CA ASN A 782 5.68 2.62 116.92
C ASN A 782 6.02 3.78 117.88
N GLU A 783 7.07 4.56 117.57
CA GLU A 783 7.46 5.75 118.36
C GLU A 783 6.41 6.88 118.37
N LYS A 784 5.47 6.91 117.40
CA LYS A 784 4.29 7.78 117.42
C LYS A 784 3.20 7.23 118.35
N LEU A 785 2.94 5.92 118.31
CA LEU A 785 1.88 5.26 119.09
C LEU A 785 2.18 5.23 120.59
N THR A 786 3.43 4.96 120.98
CA THR A 786 3.85 4.93 122.40
C THR A 786 3.86 6.29 123.10
N LYS A 787 3.42 7.36 122.41
CA LYS A 787 3.28 8.73 122.93
C LYS A 787 1.81 9.18 123.03
N LEU A 788 0.86 8.26 122.86
CA LEU A 788 -0.58 8.51 123.05
C LEU A 788 -0.93 8.27 124.53
N GLU A 789 -1.49 9.29 125.20
CA GLU A 789 -1.60 9.37 126.67
C GLU A 789 -2.91 8.80 127.25
N ASN A 790 -3.90 8.52 126.41
CA ASN A 790 -5.27 8.17 126.80
C ASN A 790 -5.72 6.77 126.35
N LEU A 791 -4.89 6.06 125.57
CA LEU A 791 -5.04 4.64 125.25
C LEU A 791 -4.56 3.75 126.41
N SER A 792 -5.02 2.51 126.48
CA SER A 792 -4.42 1.50 127.37
C SER A 792 -3.19 0.84 126.73
N GLU A 793 -2.30 0.30 127.56
CA GLU A 793 -1.11 -0.46 127.14
C GLU A 793 -1.47 -1.56 126.13
N SER A 794 -2.56 -2.29 126.38
CA SER A 794 -3.12 -3.31 125.46
C SER A 794 -3.64 -2.78 124.12
N GLU A 795 -4.03 -1.51 124.02
CA GLU A 795 -4.48 -0.88 122.78
C GLU A 795 -3.28 -0.35 121.97
N ILE A 796 -2.25 0.14 122.66
CA ILE A 796 -0.95 0.48 122.07
C ILE A 796 -0.28 -0.79 121.52
N ASP A 797 -0.25 -1.88 122.29
CA ASP A 797 0.22 -3.19 121.82
C ASP A 797 -0.56 -3.69 120.60
N ALA A 798 -1.90 -3.60 120.61
CA ALA A 798 -2.72 -3.98 119.46
C ALA A 798 -2.39 -3.15 118.21
N ALA A 799 -2.19 -1.84 118.37
CA ALA A 799 -1.77 -0.94 117.29
C ALA A 799 -0.36 -1.28 116.76
N ILE A 800 0.58 -1.61 117.65
CA ILE A 800 1.93 -2.03 117.29
C ILE A 800 1.91 -3.36 116.52
N GLN A 801 1.10 -4.34 116.95
CA GLN A 801 0.93 -5.62 116.24
C GLN A 801 0.31 -5.42 114.85
N GLU A 802 -0.71 -4.58 114.71
CA GLU A 802 -1.32 -4.23 113.42
C GLU A 802 -0.29 -3.58 112.48
N ILE A 803 0.55 -2.67 112.99
CA ILE A 803 1.66 -2.08 112.22
C ILE A 803 2.75 -3.11 111.88
N MET A 804 3.13 -3.99 112.80
CA MET A 804 4.12 -5.04 112.54
C MET A 804 3.65 -6.03 111.47
N ALA A 805 2.34 -6.32 111.40
CA ALA A 805 1.74 -7.20 110.40
C ALA A 805 1.67 -6.62 108.98
N THR A 806 1.68 -5.29 108.81
CA THR A 806 1.62 -4.63 107.48
C THR A 806 2.71 -5.10 106.51
N LYS A 807 2.43 -5.06 105.21
CA LYS A 807 3.40 -5.42 104.16
C LYS A 807 3.69 -4.27 103.19
N ALA A 808 2.87 -3.22 103.19
CA ALA A 808 3.08 -2.04 102.36
C ALA A 808 3.24 -0.76 103.20
N LEU A 809 4.13 0.14 102.76
CA LEU A 809 4.46 1.38 103.45
C LEU A 809 3.24 2.29 103.68
N GLY A 810 2.30 2.30 102.73
CA GLY A 810 1.08 3.12 102.79
C GLY A 810 0.02 2.64 103.79
N GLU A 811 0.15 1.43 104.33
CA GLU A 811 -0.78 0.87 105.32
C GLU A 811 -0.53 1.45 106.73
N ILE A 812 0.68 1.95 106.99
CA ILE A 812 1.16 2.30 108.33
C ILE A 812 0.53 3.59 108.89
N GLU A 813 0.57 4.71 108.14
CA GLU A 813 0.04 5.99 108.66
C GLU A 813 -1.50 5.95 108.88
N PRO A 814 -2.33 5.26 108.07
CA PRO A 814 -3.74 5.03 108.38
C PRO A 814 -3.99 4.33 109.72
N ILE A 815 -3.14 3.36 110.11
CA ILE A 815 -3.23 2.69 111.42
C ILE A 815 -2.83 3.68 112.53
N VAL A 816 -1.76 4.45 112.34
CA VAL A 816 -1.37 5.51 113.29
C VAL A 816 -2.51 6.52 113.49
N GLU A 817 -3.17 6.97 112.42
CA GLU A 817 -4.26 7.96 112.51
C GLU A 817 -5.53 7.40 113.16
N LYS A 818 -5.86 6.13 112.88
CA LYS A 818 -6.92 5.36 113.57
C LYS A 818 -6.75 5.41 115.10
N TYR A 819 -5.54 5.18 115.60
CA TYR A 819 -5.27 5.18 117.05
C TYR A 819 -5.10 6.59 117.66
N LYS A 820 -4.54 7.56 116.94
CA LYS A 820 -4.59 8.99 117.36
C LYS A 820 -6.03 9.46 117.59
N LYS A 821 -6.95 9.09 116.70
CA LYS A 821 -8.37 9.48 116.80
C LYS A 821 -9.04 8.83 118.02
N LEU A 822 -8.74 7.56 118.31
CA LEU A 822 -9.22 6.87 119.51
C LEU A 822 -8.68 7.52 120.80
N ASP A 823 -7.43 7.97 120.82
CA ASP A 823 -6.84 8.71 121.94
C ASP A 823 -7.60 10.01 122.21
N GLN A 824 -7.84 10.82 121.16
CA GLN A 824 -8.60 12.07 121.26
C GLN A 824 -10.05 11.86 121.73
N GLU A 825 -10.71 10.80 121.27
CA GLU A 825 -12.07 10.45 121.71
C GLU A 825 -12.10 10.08 123.20
N LYS A 826 -11.10 9.34 123.70
CA LYS A 826 -10.97 9.04 125.14
C LYS A 826 -10.62 10.27 125.97
N ALA A 827 -9.74 11.15 125.47
CA ALA A 827 -9.41 12.42 126.12
C ALA A 827 -10.66 13.31 126.32
N MET A 828 -11.50 13.42 125.30
CA MET A 828 -12.76 14.16 125.37
C MET A 828 -13.76 13.54 126.36
N ALA A 829 -13.94 12.22 126.35
CA ALA A 829 -14.83 11.54 127.29
C ALA A 829 -14.40 11.73 128.76
N LYS A 830 -13.10 11.64 129.03
CA LYS A 830 -12.50 11.87 130.36
C LYS A 830 -12.72 13.31 130.85
N ALA A 831 -12.58 14.31 129.95
CA ALA A 831 -12.84 15.71 130.27
C ALA A 831 -14.32 16.01 130.55
N GLN A 832 -15.24 15.39 129.80
CA GLN A 832 -16.69 15.54 130.02
C GLN A 832 -17.14 14.97 131.37
N LEU A 833 -16.59 13.83 131.79
CA LEU A 833 -16.88 13.22 133.10
C LEU A 833 -16.46 14.16 134.26
N GLU A 834 -15.26 14.73 134.19
CA GLU A 834 -14.77 15.69 135.20
C GLU A 834 -15.59 17.00 135.25
N ALA A 835 -16.11 17.47 134.12
CA ALA A 835 -17.04 18.60 134.10
C ALA A 835 -18.35 18.26 134.83
N ALA A 836 -18.94 17.08 134.56
CA ALA A 836 -20.16 16.61 135.22
C ALA A 836 -19.98 16.45 136.74
N ARG A 837 -18.83 15.89 137.20
CA ARG A 837 -18.50 15.76 138.63
C ARG A 837 -18.52 17.12 139.34
N LYS A 838 -17.88 18.14 138.74
CA LYS A 838 -17.81 19.50 139.30
C LYS A 838 -19.18 20.18 139.38
N GLU A 839 -20.01 20.05 138.34
CA GLU A 839 -21.36 20.61 138.32
C GLU A 839 -22.26 19.97 139.39
N ALA A 840 -22.24 18.64 139.51
CA ALA A 840 -23.06 17.94 140.48
C ALA A 840 -22.67 18.23 141.94
N ILE A 841 -21.38 18.31 142.26
CA ILE A 841 -20.88 18.74 143.57
C ILE A 841 -21.39 20.16 143.89
N ALA A 842 -21.25 21.10 142.93
CA ALA A 842 -21.71 22.48 143.07
C ALA A 842 -23.24 22.62 143.15
N ALA A 843 -24.01 21.60 142.75
CA ALA A 843 -25.45 21.53 142.93
C ALA A 843 -25.84 20.95 144.31
N VAL A 844 -25.21 19.87 144.75
CA VAL A 844 -25.44 19.26 146.08
C VAL A 844 -25.15 20.26 147.20
N ASN A 845 -24.07 21.02 147.10
CA ASN A 845 -23.66 22.01 148.11
C ASN A 845 -24.57 23.25 148.21
N LYS A 846 -25.65 23.33 147.42
CA LYS A 846 -26.68 24.39 147.49
C LYS A 846 -27.98 23.96 148.19
N LEU A 847 -28.08 22.69 148.59
CA LEU A 847 -29.28 22.12 149.20
C LEU A 847 -29.34 22.47 150.70
N ALA A 848 -30.30 23.33 151.07
CA ALA A 848 -30.31 24.05 152.34
C ALA A 848 -30.71 23.23 153.58
N HIS A 849 -31.10 21.97 153.43
CA HIS A 849 -31.63 21.11 154.51
C HIS A 849 -30.93 19.74 154.62
N LEU A 850 -29.89 19.49 153.82
CA LEU A 850 -28.95 18.39 154.05
C LEU A 850 -28.07 18.68 155.28
N LYS A 851 -27.75 17.64 156.06
CA LYS A 851 -26.75 17.76 157.13
C LYS A 851 -25.34 17.79 156.54
N GLN A 852 -24.40 18.40 157.23
CA GLN A 852 -23.04 18.60 156.72
C GLN A 852 -22.28 17.28 156.47
N ASP A 853 -22.58 16.22 157.23
CA ASP A 853 -22.03 14.88 157.01
C ASP A 853 -22.74 14.13 155.86
N GLU A 854 -24.05 14.35 155.66
CA GLU A 854 -24.81 13.83 154.52
C GLU A 854 -24.27 14.44 153.21
N MET A 855 -24.06 15.76 153.18
CA MET A 855 -23.49 16.50 152.05
C MET A 855 -22.10 15.99 151.65
N ALA A 856 -21.21 15.78 152.63
CA ALA A 856 -19.86 15.27 152.39
C ALA A 856 -19.85 13.85 151.78
N LYS A 857 -20.76 12.97 152.23
CA LYS A 857 -20.93 11.62 151.65
C LYS A 857 -21.36 11.69 150.19
N PHE A 858 -22.31 12.57 149.85
CA PHE A 858 -22.73 12.77 148.46
C PHE A 858 -21.62 13.37 147.58
N GLU A 859 -20.80 14.32 148.07
CA GLU A 859 -19.61 14.77 147.34
C GLU A 859 -18.65 13.61 147.03
N GLU A 860 -18.33 12.77 148.02
CA GLU A 860 -17.37 11.67 147.85
C GLU A 860 -17.89 10.61 146.89
N SER A 861 -19.20 10.33 146.93
CA SER A 861 -19.87 9.46 145.95
C SER A 861 -19.78 10.03 144.53
N ILE A 862 -20.01 11.33 144.32
CA ILE A 862 -19.86 11.98 143.00
C ILE A 862 -18.41 11.93 142.50
N LYS A 863 -17.42 12.14 143.39
CA LYS A 863 -15.98 12.04 143.05
C LYS A 863 -15.58 10.61 142.62
N LYS A 864 -16.25 9.58 143.16
CA LYS A 864 -16.01 8.17 142.81
C LYS A 864 -16.82 7.68 141.60
N ALA A 865 -17.97 8.28 141.32
CA ALA A 865 -18.85 7.89 140.21
C ALA A 865 -18.12 7.87 138.85
N THR A 866 -18.28 6.78 138.11
CA THR A 866 -17.51 6.46 136.90
C THR A 866 -18.17 6.93 135.61
N SER A 867 -19.46 7.26 135.66
CA SER A 867 -20.25 7.75 134.53
C SER A 867 -21.07 9.00 134.87
N ALA A 868 -21.44 9.78 133.84
CA ALA A 868 -22.32 10.94 133.99
C ALA A 868 -23.72 10.57 134.53
N ASN A 869 -24.18 9.34 134.25
CA ASN A 869 -25.47 8.84 134.74
C ASN A 869 -25.43 8.60 136.25
N GLU A 870 -24.40 7.90 136.76
CA GLU A 870 -24.20 7.70 138.21
C GLU A 870 -24.11 9.05 138.95
N ILE A 871 -23.37 10.01 138.39
CA ILE A 871 -23.26 11.38 138.94
C ILE A 871 -24.64 12.04 139.07
N ASN A 872 -25.49 11.92 138.04
CA ASN A 872 -26.84 12.47 138.06
C ASN A 872 -27.76 11.73 139.06
N ASP A 873 -27.67 10.40 139.15
CA ASP A 873 -28.49 9.63 140.09
C ASP A 873 -28.14 9.96 141.55
N ILE A 874 -26.85 10.14 141.87
CA ILE A 874 -26.39 10.58 143.19
C ILE A 874 -26.88 12.01 143.49
N LYS A 875 -26.80 12.93 142.52
CA LYS A 875 -27.36 14.29 142.60
C LYS A 875 -28.86 14.27 142.91
N GLN A 876 -29.62 13.35 142.31
CA GLN A 876 -31.06 13.16 142.58
C GLN A 876 -31.36 12.51 143.94
N GLN A 877 -30.48 11.64 144.45
CA GLN A 877 -30.61 11.10 145.83
C GLN A 877 -30.41 12.20 146.89
N ALA A 878 -29.44 13.09 146.68
CA ALA A 878 -29.19 14.22 147.58
C ALA A 878 -30.40 15.17 147.68
N ILE A 879 -31.05 15.48 146.55
CA ILE A 879 -32.28 16.30 146.50
C ILE A 879 -33.40 15.65 147.32
N ARG A 880 -33.68 14.34 147.14
CA ARG A 880 -34.72 13.64 147.92
C ARG A 880 -34.45 13.69 149.43
N LYS A 881 -33.19 13.51 149.85
CA LYS A 881 -32.82 13.55 151.28
C LYS A 881 -33.00 14.95 151.91
N ASN A 882 -32.73 16.01 151.15
CA ASN A 882 -33.00 17.40 151.55
C ASN A 882 -34.49 17.62 151.88
N ASP A 883 -35.38 17.10 151.02
CA ASP A 883 -36.82 17.34 151.13
C ASP A 883 -37.46 16.51 152.26
N GLU A 884 -36.98 15.28 152.48
CA GLU A 884 -37.32 14.49 153.67
C GLU A 884 -37.00 15.23 154.99
N ASN A 885 -35.78 15.78 155.09
CA ASN A 885 -35.33 16.52 156.27
C ASN A 885 -36.20 17.78 156.54
N LEU A 886 -36.75 18.40 155.49
CA LEU A 886 -37.68 19.54 155.61
C LEU A 886 -39.08 19.09 156.08
N ALA A 887 -39.61 17.99 155.56
CA ALA A 887 -40.91 17.47 155.93
C ALA A 887 -40.97 17.05 157.41
N GLU A 888 -39.92 16.42 157.92
CA GLU A 888 -39.80 15.99 159.32
C GLU A 888 -39.80 17.19 160.28
N LYS A 889 -39.05 18.26 159.95
CA LYS A 889 -39.02 19.52 160.71
C LYS A 889 -40.41 20.16 160.83
N ASN A 890 -41.16 20.23 159.73
CA ASN A 890 -42.49 20.85 159.72
C ASN A 890 -43.50 20.07 160.60
N LYS A 891 -43.44 18.74 160.59
CA LYS A 891 -44.35 17.87 161.36
C LYS A 891 -44.22 18.05 162.87
N ALA A 892 -43.01 18.30 163.37
CA ALA A 892 -42.78 18.56 164.80
C ALA A 892 -43.46 19.86 165.27
N GLN A 893 -43.51 20.88 164.41
CA GLN A 893 -44.01 22.21 164.75
C GLN A 893 -45.54 22.24 164.91
N THR A 894 -46.28 21.46 164.12
CA THR A 894 -47.76 21.38 164.22
C THR A 894 -48.24 20.73 165.53
N LEU A 895 -47.46 19.80 166.08
CA LEU A 895 -47.83 19.06 167.30
C LEU A 895 -47.82 19.95 168.56
N GLU A 896 -46.91 20.93 168.64
CA GLU A 896 -46.84 21.84 169.79
C GLU A 896 -48.07 22.77 169.87
N VAL A 897 -48.53 23.26 168.73
CA VAL A 897 -49.69 24.18 168.63
C VAL A 897 -50.96 23.54 169.20
N ALA A 898 -51.23 22.28 168.87
CA ALA A 898 -52.42 21.57 169.35
C ALA A 898 -52.40 21.31 170.87
N LYS A 899 -51.24 20.99 171.45
CA LYS A 899 -51.09 20.87 172.92
C LYS A 899 -51.49 22.16 173.63
N LYS A 900 -51.08 23.32 173.09
CA LYS A 900 -51.32 24.63 173.69
C LYS A 900 -52.79 25.04 173.69
N GLU A 901 -53.51 24.75 172.60
CA GLU A 901 -54.96 25.00 172.49
C GLU A 901 -55.76 24.10 173.43
N LEU A 902 -55.46 22.79 173.49
CA LEU A 902 -56.16 21.87 174.39
C LEU A 902 -55.95 22.24 175.87
N GLY A 903 -54.73 22.64 176.25
CA GLY A 903 -54.41 23.10 177.61
C GLY A 903 -55.25 24.29 178.05
N LYS A 904 -55.49 25.25 177.16
CA LYS A 904 -56.33 26.44 177.43
C LYS A 904 -57.79 26.06 177.66
N LEU A 905 -58.35 25.17 176.83
CA LEU A 905 -59.75 24.76 176.89
C LEU A 905 -60.08 23.93 178.14
N VAL A 906 -59.12 23.13 178.61
CA VAL A 906 -59.23 22.38 179.88
C VAL A 906 -59.35 23.33 181.07
N GLU A 907 -58.54 24.38 181.14
CA GLU A 907 -58.65 25.36 182.24
C GLU A 907 -59.91 26.23 182.15
N GLU A 908 -60.37 26.57 180.94
CA GLU A 908 -61.66 27.28 180.74
C GLU A 908 -62.85 26.43 181.22
N ALA A 909 -62.88 25.14 180.91
CA ALA A 909 -63.96 24.24 181.34
C ALA A 909 -63.97 23.98 182.86
N LYS A 910 -62.81 23.98 183.53
CA LYS A 910 -62.71 23.86 185.01
C LYS A 910 -63.33 25.03 185.76
N ALA A 911 -63.44 26.21 185.16
CA ALA A 911 -63.93 27.41 185.83
C ALA A 911 -65.47 27.44 186.02
N ILE A 912 -66.21 26.53 185.38
CA ILE A 912 -67.68 26.54 185.35
C ILE A 912 -68.26 26.02 186.68
N LYS A 913 -68.97 26.89 187.41
CA LYS A 913 -69.70 26.53 188.64
C LYS A 913 -71.17 26.22 188.33
N LEU A 914 -71.48 24.92 188.26
CA LEU A 914 -72.86 24.41 188.22
C LEU A 914 -73.44 24.26 189.64
N SER A 915 -74.77 24.33 189.79
CA SER A 915 -75.45 24.03 191.06
C SER A 915 -75.40 22.54 191.39
N GLN A 916 -75.65 22.18 192.66
CA GLN A 916 -75.58 20.79 193.13
C GLN A 916 -76.60 19.86 192.44
N ASP A 917 -77.73 20.39 191.95
CA ASP A 917 -78.77 19.62 191.25
C ASP A 917 -78.57 19.50 189.72
N SER A 918 -77.49 20.05 189.15
CA SER A 918 -77.27 20.05 187.70
C SER A 918 -76.83 18.70 187.16
N LYS A 919 -77.68 18.11 186.30
CA LYS A 919 -77.44 16.83 185.61
C LYS A 919 -76.20 16.82 184.68
N LEU A 920 -75.68 17.99 184.30
CA LEU A 920 -74.53 18.10 183.39
C LEU A 920 -73.17 17.94 184.10
N LYS A 921 -73.10 18.05 185.43
CA LYS A 921 -71.84 18.13 186.19
C LYS A 921 -70.88 16.95 185.92
N GLN A 922 -71.38 15.71 185.99
CA GLN A 922 -70.56 14.51 185.76
C GLN A 922 -69.97 14.47 184.34
N LYS A 923 -70.76 14.86 183.33
CA LYS A 923 -70.33 14.86 181.93
C LYS A 923 -69.16 15.83 181.69
N VAL A 924 -69.13 16.96 182.41
CA VAL A 924 -68.01 17.92 182.36
C VAL A 924 -66.76 17.34 183.02
N GLU A 925 -66.88 16.73 184.21
CA GLU A 925 -65.76 16.11 184.94
C GLU A 925 -65.13 14.94 184.15
N ASP A 926 -65.94 14.07 183.55
CA ASP A 926 -65.47 12.95 182.72
C ASP A 926 -64.75 13.44 181.45
N THR A 927 -65.29 14.46 180.78
CA THR A 927 -64.71 15.04 179.56
C THR A 927 -63.38 15.76 179.84
N LEU A 928 -63.31 16.49 180.97
CA LEU A 928 -62.06 17.11 181.44
C LEU A 928 -60.96 16.08 181.67
N LYS A 929 -61.29 14.96 182.32
CA LYS A 929 -60.32 13.90 182.61
C LYS A 929 -59.73 13.27 181.34
N ALA A 930 -60.57 13.02 180.33
CA ALA A 930 -60.12 12.51 179.02
C ALA A 930 -59.23 13.53 178.29
N ALA A 931 -59.56 14.83 178.36
CA ALA A 931 -58.77 15.90 177.76
C ALA A 931 -57.38 16.06 178.42
N GLU A 932 -57.28 15.89 179.74
CA GLU A 932 -56.01 15.88 180.46
C GLU A 932 -55.12 14.67 180.13
N GLU A 933 -55.70 13.51 179.79
CA GLU A 933 -54.93 12.36 179.27
C GLU A 933 -54.45 12.60 177.85
N ALA A 934 -55.27 13.17 176.97
CA ALA A 934 -54.88 13.54 175.61
C ALA A 934 -53.70 14.54 175.60
N LEU A 935 -53.69 15.53 176.51
CA LEU A 935 -52.59 16.48 176.71
C LEU A 935 -51.24 15.81 177.03
N LYS A 936 -51.25 14.74 177.83
CA LYS A 936 -50.05 13.98 178.24
C LYS A 936 -49.49 13.12 177.10
N GLY A 937 -50.31 12.76 176.12
CA GLY A 937 -49.90 11.99 174.94
C GLY A 937 -49.02 12.76 173.94
N GLN A 938 -48.77 12.14 172.78
CA GLN A 938 -48.10 12.75 171.62
C GLN A 938 -48.89 12.60 170.30
N SER A 939 -50.13 12.13 170.36
CA SER A 939 -51.00 12.03 169.17
C SER A 939 -51.70 13.36 168.91
N LEU A 940 -51.37 14.00 167.78
CA LEU A 940 -52.02 15.20 167.29
C LEU A 940 -53.53 14.99 167.08
N ASP A 941 -53.91 13.83 166.54
CA ASP A 941 -55.31 13.51 166.24
C ASP A 941 -56.14 13.30 167.52
N ALA A 942 -55.55 12.68 168.55
CA ALA A 942 -56.20 12.53 169.86
C ALA A 942 -56.40 13.89 170.56
N MET A 943 -55.43 14.80 170.45
CA MET A 943 -55.56 16.16 170.99
C MET A 943 -56.63 16.96 170.22
N ASN A 944 -56.66 16.86 168.89
CA ASN A 944 -57.68 17.51 168.08
C ASN A 944 -59.08 16.96 168.38
N GLY A 945 -59.23 15.65 168.63
CA GLY A 945 -60.48 15.05 169.11
C GLY A 945 -60.91 15.64 170.46
N ALA A 946 -60.02 15.64 171.46
CA ALA A 946 -60.31 16.20 172.78
C ALA A 946 -60.63 17.71 172.75
N ILE A 947 -59.99 18.49 171.86
CA ILE A 947 -60.32 19.91 171.61
C ILE A 947 -61.78 20.04 171.17
N GLN A 948 -62.23 19.19 170.25
CA GLN A 948 -63.62 19.21 169.76
C GLN A 948 -64.60 18.73 170.83
N ASP A 949 -64.25 17.74 171.65
CA ASP A 949 -65.13 17.22 172.70
C ASP A 949 -65.31 18.19 173.86
N VAL A 950 -64.24 18.84 174.35
CA VAL A 950 -64.35 19.90 175.35
C VAL A 950 -65.15 21.08 174.79
N LYS A 951 -64.87 21.53 173.56
CA LYS A 951 -65.66 22.59 172.90
C LYS A 951 -67.11 22.18 172.72
N ARG A 952 -67.42 20.93 172.38
CA ARG A 952 -68.77 20.41 172.21
C ARG A 952 -69.55 20.38 173.53
N VAL A 953 -68.93 19.98 174.64
CA VAL A 953 -69.62 20.01 175.96
C VAL A 953 -69.79 21.44 176.46
N MET A 954 -68.80 22.32 176.25
CA MET A 954 -68.93 23.77 176.53
C MET A 954 -70.02 24.43 175.68
N GLU A 955 -70.13 24.03 174.41
CA GLU A 955 -71.16 24.54 173.51
C GLU A 955 -72.52 23.87 173.79
N GLU A 956 -72.62 22.62 174.27
CA GLU A 956 -73.89 22.04 174.76
C GLU A 956 -74.44 22.81 175.97
N VAL A 957 -73.58 23.24 176.90
CA VAL A 957 -73.91 24.13 178.05
C VAL A 957 -74.43 25.52 177.63
N LYS A 958 -74.41 25.82 176.32
CA LYS A 958 -74.72 27.12 175.73
C LYS A 958 -75.75 27.02 174.57
N LYS A 959 -75.80 25.86 173.89
CA LYS A 959 -76.47 25.61 172.60
C LYS A 959 -77.74 24.80 172.77
N GLU A 960 -78.58 25.40 173.55
CA GLU A 960 -80.01 25.25 173.39
C GLU A 960 -80.40 26.06 172.01
N GLN A 961 -79.93 25.70 170.70
CA GLN A 961 -79.97 26.45 169.28
C GLN A 961 -79.65 25.77 167.77
N GLU A 962 -79.88 26.39 166.51
CA GLU A 962 -79.26 26.45 165.01
C GLU A 962 -79.43 25.56 163.59
N GLN A 963 -79.17 26.04 162.26
CA GLN A 963 -79.45 25.46 160.79
C GLN A 963 -78.53 25.61 159.38
N ALA A 964 -78.98 25.58 158.01
CA ALA A 964 -78.22 25.20 156.64
C ALA A 964 -78.59 25.68 155.04
N PRO A 965 -77.90 25.30 153.82
CA PRO A 965 -77.87 25.90 152.34
C PRO A 965 -78.06 25.13 150.84
N ALA A 966 -77.54 25.54 149.57
CA ALA A 966 -78.02 25.29 148.05
C ALA A 966 -77.09 25.15 146.64
N PRO A 967 -77.55 24.96 145.27
CA PRO A 967 -76.88 24.51 143.89
C PRO A 967 -77.10 25.26 142.39
N LYS A 968 -76.89 24.99 140.97
CA LYS A 968 -76.34 24.05 139.78
C LYS A 968 -76.49 24.45 138.14
N ASP A 969 -75.79 23.89 137.02
CA ASP A 969 -76.06 23.60 135.43
C ASP A 969 -75.38 24.16 133.98
N PRO A 970 -75.11 23.37 132.79
CA PRO A 970 -74.62 23.74 131.30
C PRO A 970 -74.77 22.81 129.89
N LYS A 971 -74.42 23.13 128.51
CA LYS A 971 -73.98 22.28 127.18
C LYS A 971 -74.13 22.73 125.56
N GLU A 972 -73.43 22.13 124.44
CA GLU A 972 -73.73 21.80 122.88
C GLU A 972 -72.94 22.23 121.44
N PRO A 973 -72.69 21.39 120.30
CA PRO A 973 -72.16 21.70 118.82
C PRO A 973 -72.39 20.79 117.41
N SER A 974 -71.85 21.01 116.10
CA SER A 974 -72.05 20.21 114.70
C SER A 974 -71.19 20.42 113.25
N PRO A 975 -71.35 19.70 112.00
CA PRO A 975 -70.49 19.51 110.66
C PRO A 975 -71.08 19.69 109.11
N SER A 976 -70.72 19.33 107.75
CA SER A 976 -69.70 18.77 106.65
C SER A 976 -70.24 18.72 105.06
N GLU A 977 -69.80 18.31 103.76
CA GLU A 977 -68.60 17.97 102.77
C GLU A 977 -68.87 17.54 101.16
N PRO A 978 -67.97 17.51 100.03
CA PRO A 978 -68.22 17.31 98.47
C PRO A 978 -67.23 16.60 97.30
N SER A 979 -67.50 16.44 95.90
CA SER A 979 -66.66 15.92 94.64
C SER A 979 -67.29 15.98 93.11
N PRO A 980 -66.94 15.48 91.78
CA PRO A 980 -65.87 14.72 90.88
C PRO A 980 -65.57 15.07 89.26
N ALA A 981 -65.31 14.17 88.18
CA ALA A 981 -64.62 14.39 86.76
C ALA A 981 -64.92 13.56 85.31
N PRO A 982 -64.27 13.77 84.04
CA PRO A 982 -64.63 13.34 82.54
C PRO A 982 -63.63 12.65 81.39
N ASN A 983 -63.95 12.41 80.02
CA ASN A 983 -63.14 11.74 78.81
C ASN A 983 -63.62 11.76 77.20
N ASN A 984 -62.93 11.19 76.08
CA ASN A 984 -63.33 10.57 74.65
C ASN A 984 -62.84 11.01 73.13
N PRO A 985 -63.19 10.45 71.87
CA PRO A 985 -63.55 9.10 71.24
C PRO A 985 -63.20 8.65 69.72
N LEU A 986 -63.30 7.32 69.42
CA LEU A 986 -63.82 6.58 68.18
C LEU A 986 -63.02 6.49 66.81
N ALA A 987 -63.27 5.65 65.73
CA ALA A 987 -64.27 4.57 65.36
C ALA A 987 -63.78 3.30 64.46
N PRO A 988 -64.12 3.01 63.14
CA PRO A 988 -64.57 1.62 62.72
C PRO A 988 -64.24 0.93 61.32
N LYS A 989 -64.22 -0.43 61.28
CA LYS A 989 -64.66 -1.47 60.25
C LYS A 989 -64.07 -1.65 58.81
N PRO A 990 -64.16 -2.85 58.14
CA PRO A 990 -64.20 -4.28 58.61
C PRO A 990 -63.42 -5.36 57.74
N SER A 991 -63.52 -6.66 58.12
CA SER A 991 -63.39 -7.93 57.30
C SER A 991 -62.12 -8.84 57.35
N LYS A 992 -62.22 -10.11 56.86
CA LYS A 992 -61.40 -11.35 57.10
C LYS A 992 -61.62 -12.39 55.93
N PRO A 993 -61.07 -13.65 55.83
CA PRO A 993 -59.83 -14.32 56.37
C PRO A 993 -59.09 -15.37 55.43
N ALA A 994 -57.94 -15.93 55.89
CA ALA A 994 -57.43 -17.33 55.66
C ALA A 994 -56.62 -17.71 54.34
N PRO A 995 -55.99 -18.92 54.17
CA PRO A 995 -54.53 -19.10 54.45
C PRO A 995 -53.66 -20.08 53.57
N SER A 996 -52.31 -19.97 53.69
CA SER A 996 -51.23 -21.01 53.45
C SER A 996 -50.94 -21.52 52.00
N PRO A 997 -49.78 -22.18 51.69
CA PRO A 997 -48.69 -22.69 52.57
C PRO A 997 -47.19 -22.41 52.18
N SER A 998 -46.31 -22.57 53.18
CA SER A 998 -44.94 -23.18 53.24
C SER A 998 -43.74 -22.87 52.29
N ASN A 999 -42.55 -22.91 52.94
CA ASN A 999 -41.15 -22.67 52.51
C ASN A 999 -40.49 -23.84 51.71
N PRO A 1000 -39.31 -23.64 51.05
CA PRO A 1000 -38.04 -24.14 51.63
C PRO A 1000 -36.77 -23.27 51.35
N ALA A 1001 -35.64 -23.60 52.00
CA ALA A 1001 -34.36 -22.85 51.94
C ALA A 1001 -33.10 -23.72 51.71
N GLN A 1002 -31.94 -23.01 51.61
CA GLN A 1002 -30.50 -23.38 51.77
C GLN A 1002 -29.64 -23.69 50.50
N PRO A 1003 -28.28 -23.59 50.53
CA PRO A 1003 -27.32 -22.87 51.42
C PRO A 1003 -26.18 -22.10 50.66
N SER A 1004 -25.11 -21.67 51.36
CA SER A 1004 -23.81 -21.16 50.83
C SER A 1004 -22.74 -22.29 50.66
N PRO A 1005 -21.53 -22.11 50.02
CA PRO A 1005 -20.38 -21.42 50.67
C PRO A 1005 -19.22 -20.78 49.80
N SER A 1006 -18.50 -19.84 50.42
CA SER A 1006 -17.04 -19.52 50.45
C SER A 1006 -15.99 -19.75 49.32
N LYS A 1007 -15.26 -18.64 48.98
CA LYS A 1007 -13.80 -18.44 48.59
C LYS A 1007 -13.11 -19.33 47.52
N PRO A 1008 -12.04 -18.86 46.83
CA PRO A 1008 -11.22 -17.63 46.96
C PRO A 1008 -11.50 -16.64 45.77
N THR A 1009 -10.65 -15.77 45.18
CA THR A 1009 -9.20 -15.39 45.23
C THR A 1009 -9.04 -13.94 44.72
N VAL A 1010 -7.96 -13.19 45.07
CA VAL A 1010 -7.76 -11.78 44.63
C VAL A 1010 -6.26 -11.42 44.38
N PRO A 1011 -5.89 -10.91 43.17
CA PRO A 1011 -4.56 -10.30 42.91
C PRO A 1011 -4.58 -8.94 42.15
N SER A 1012 -3.48 -8.17 42.23
CA SER A 1012 -3.13 -6.93 41.47
C SER A 1012 -1.61 -6.63 41.73
N PRO A 1013 -0.95 -5.48 41.36
CA PRO A 1013 -1.29 -4.32 40.51
C PRO A 1013 -0.13 -3.81 39.56
N SER A 1014 -0.27 -2.57 39.03
CA SER A 1014 0.79 -1.56 38.72
C SER A 1014 1.39 -1.32 37.30
N LYS A 1015 1.65 -0.02 37.03
CA LYS A 1015 2.26 0.70 35.87
C LYS A 1015 3.78 0.96 36.11
N PRO A 1016 4.64 1.69 35.31
CA PRO A 1016 4.36 2.73 34.26
C PRO A 1016 5.35 3.01 33.06
N LYS A 1017 4.91 3.86 32.10
CA LYS A 1017 5.70 4.79 31.19
C LYS A 1017 6.71 4.16 30.18
N PRO A 1018 7.40 4.94 29.29
CA PRO A 1018 7.28 6.35 28.85
C PRO A 1018 6.71 6.49 27.40
N SER A 1019 6.44 7.65 26.75
CA SER A 1019 6.90 9.07 26.76
C SER A 1019 8.02 9.42 25.75
N VAL A 1020 7.96 10.60 25.12
CA VAL A 1020 8.72 11.00 23.90
C VAL A 1020 9.41 12.38 24.03
N GLU A 1021 10.72 12.46 23.66
CA GLU A 1021 11.55 13.64 23.28
C GLU A 1021 11.65 14.87 24.24
N PRO A 1022 12.52 15.92 24.03
CA PRO A 1022 13.32 16.29 22.83
C PRO A 1022 14.80 16.79 23.01
N LYS A 1023 15.52 16.92 21.86
CA LYS A 1023 16.63 17.89 21.49
C LYS A 1023 18.02 17.87 22.19
N GLU A 1024 19.10 17.93 21.38
CA GLU A 1024 19.94 19.15 21.08
C GLU A 1024 20.97 18.87 19.93
N LYS A 1025 22.06 19.66 19.77
CA LYS A 1025 23.03 19.79 18.65
C LYS A 1025 24.48 19.53 19.19
N GLU A 1026 25.65 19.66 18.51
CA GLU A 1026 26.13 20.34 17.28
C GLU A 1026 27.39 19.66 16.64
N LYS A 1027 27.72 20.02 15.37
CA LYS A 1027 29.08 20.20 14.76
C LYS A 1027 29.99 18.95 14.58
N PRO A 1028 31.08 18.97 13.74
CA PRO A 1028 31.91 20.09 13.27
C PRO A 1028 32.18 20.19 11.73
N ALA A 1029 33.17 21.02 11.36
CA ALA A 1029 33.71 21.32 10.01
C ALA A 1029 35.22 21.74 10.18
N PRO A 1030 36.01 22.29 9.21
CA PRO A 1030 35.75 22.63 7.78
C PRO A 1030 36.93 22.37 6.78
N ARG A 1031 36.81 22.93 5.54
CA ARG A 1031 37.83 23.11 4.44
C ARG A 1031 38.01 21.89 3.49
N GLY A 1032 38.30 22.05 2.19
CA GLY A 1032 38.61 23.24 1.37
C GLY A 1032 37.92 23.27 -0.03
N LYS A 1033 38.35 24.13 -0.96
CA LYS A 1033 37.62 24.47 -2.23
C LYS A 1033 38.40 24.17 -3.52
N TRP A 1034 37.65 23.78 -4.57
CA TRP A 1034 37.71 24.10 -6.02
C TRP A 1034 39.06 24.45 -6.71
N PHE A 1035 39.31 23.88 -7.90
CA PHE A 1035 39.16 24.59 -9.20
C PHE A 1035 39.13 23.63 -10.42
N ASN A 1036 38.93 24.17 -11.63
CA ASN A 1036 38.52 23.47 -12.87
C ASN A 1036 39.68 23.04 -13.80
N PHE A 1037 39.38 22.13 -14.75
CA PHE A 1037 39.58 22.42 -16.19
C PHE A 1037 38.54 21.68 -17.07
N THR A 1038 38.41 22.10 -18.33
CA THR A 1038 37.26 21.81 -19.22
C THR A 1038 37.49 20.73 -20.29
N PHE A 1039 36.43 20.05 -20.70
CA PHE A 1039 36.32 19.47 -22.06
C PHE A 1039 35.21 20.18 -22.86
N GLN A 1040 35.48 20.42 -24.16
CA GLN A 1040 34.54 21.06 -25.08
C GLN A 1040 33.55 20.05 -25.70
N LYS A 1041 32.48 20.56 -26.31
CA LYS A 1041 31.43 19.76 -26.96
C LYS A 1041 31.93 19.01 -28.20
N THR A 1042 31.59 17.73 -28.33
CA THR A 1042 31.07 17.16 -29.59
C THR A 1042 30.08 16.03 -29.32
N THR A 1043 28.85 16.21 -29.79
CA THR A 1043 27.80 15.20 -29.99
C THR A 1043 26.95 15.66 -31.20
N PRO A 1044 26.03 14.85 -31.79
CA PRO A 1044 25.71 13.44 -31.53
C PRO A 1044 25.71 12.55 -32.79
N SER A 1045 25.70 11.22 -32.61
CA SER A 1045 25.10 10.30 -33.59
C SER A 1045 24.63 8.98 -32.93
N LYS A 1046 23.35 8.66 -33.12
CA LYS A 1046 22.74 7.33 -32.89
C LYS A 1046 22.17 6.84 -34.24
N PRO A 1047 22.05 5.52 -34.42
CA PRO A 1047 20.90 4.95 -35.11
C PRO A 1047 20.01 4.11 -34.18
N HIS A 1048 18.88 3.62 -34.71
CA HIS A 1048 17.70 3.19 -33.94
C HIS A 1048 17.71 1.74 -33.42
N THR A 1049 16.92 1.54 -32.35
CA THR A 1049 16.34 0.25 -31.94
C THR A 1049 15.02 -0.02 -32.68
N ALA A 1050 14.77 -1.27 -33.09
CA ALA A 1050 13.43 -1.76 -33.46
C ALA A 1050 12.69 -2.35 -32.23
N LYS A 1051 11.36 -2.54 -32.33
CA LYS A 1051 10.46 -2.90 -31.20
C LYS A 1051 9.64 -4.18 -31.45
N THR A 1052 9.34 -4.88 -30.36
CA THR A 1052 8.05 -5.56 -30.01
C THR A 1052 8.16 -5.99 -28.52
N GLU A 1053 7.12 -6.06 -27.68
CA GLU A 1053 5.71 -5.62 -27.77
C GLU A 1053 5.14 -5.27 -26.37
N ASN A 1054 3.82 -5.05 -26.25
CA ASN A 1054 3.18 -4.34 -25.12
C ASN A 1054 3.14 -5.07 -23.75
N SER A 1055 3.38 -4.30 -22.68
CA SER A 1055 2.57 -4.34 -21.44
C SER A 1055 2.70 -3.03 -20.67
N GLY A 1056 1.59 -2.48 -20.17
CA GLY A 1056 1.56 -1.17 -19.53
C GLY A 1056 2.08 -1.18 -18.09
N ASN A 1057 3.09 -0.37 -17.79
CA ASN A 1057 3.45 0.01 -16.42
C ASN A 1057 4.17 1.36 -16.43
N GLN A 1058 3.81 2.29 -15.53
CA GLN A 1058 4.59 3.53 -15.37
C GLN A 1058 5.91 3.21 -14.66
N ALA A 1059 7.02 3.69 -15.20
CA ALA A 1059 8.33 3.45 -14.62
C ALA A 1059 8.44 4.11 -13.23
N LYS A 1060 8.69 3.31 -12.18
CA LYS A 1060 8.97 3.82 -10.82
C LYS A 1060 10.26 4.66 -10.86
N THR A 1061 10.11 5.98 -10.87
CA THR A 1061 11.23 6.91 -10.75
C THR A 1061 11.69 7.01 -9.30
N TYR A 1062 12.87 6.47 -9.01
CA TYR A 1062 13.47 6.59 -7.67
C TYR A 1062 14.12 7.96 -7.48
N ALA A 1063 13.92 8.57 -6.31
CA ALA A 1063 14.47 9.89 -6.01
C ALA A 1063 15.98 9.83 -5.70
N ASP A 1064 16.44 8.77 -5.05
CA ASP A 1064 17.82 8.63 -4.55
C ASP A 1064 18.85 8.19 -5.61
N ILE A 1065 18.45 8.11 -6.89
CA ILE A 1065 19.34 7.83 -8.02
C ILE A 1065 19.56 9.05 -8.94
N GLN A 1066 18.88 10.17 -8.71
CA GLN A 1066 18.81 11.27 -9.69
C GLN A 1066 20.17 11.92 -10.00
N ASN A 1067 21.07 11.97 -9.01
CA ASN A 1067 22.44 12.48 -9.14
C ASN A 1067 23.49 11.37 -8.93
N HIS A 1068 23.12 10.09 -9.08
CA HIS A 1068 24.02 8.97 -8.84
C HIS A 1068 24.81 8.59 -10.09
N TRP A 1069 26.10 8.27 -9.97
CA TRP A 1069 26.96 7.95 -11.13
C TRP A 1069 26.41 6.78 -11.97
N ALA A 1070 25.88 5.75 -11.32
CA ALA A 1070 25.31 4.57 -11.98
C ALA A 1070 23.86 4.77 -12.52
N LYS A 1071 23.32 6.00 -12.58
CA LYS A 1071 21.90 6.26 -12.92
C LYS A 1071 21.44 5.59 -14.22
N GLU A 1072 22.26 5.63 -15.27
CA GLU A 1072 21.96 5.00 -16.57
C GLU A 1072 21.82 3.47 -16.42
N ALA A 1073 22.78 2.83 -15.75
CA ALA A 1073 22.79 1.39 -15.52
C ALA A 1073 21.65 0.93 -14.60
N ILE A 1074 21.31 1.73 -13.60
CA ILE A 1074 20.19 1.48 -12.69
C ILE A 1074 18.86 1.57 -13.45
N ASN A 1075 18.64 2.63 -14.23
CA ASN A 1075 17.44 2.76 -15.06
C ASN A 1075 17.29 1.58 -16.01
N TYR A 1076 18.34 1.22 -16.77
CA TYR A 1076 18.35 0.04 -17.63
C TYR A 1076 17.95 -1.25 -16.88
N SER A 1077 18.47 -1.44 -15.67
CA SER A 1077 18.23 -2.65 -14.87
C SER A 1077 16.82 -2.70 -14.28
N LEU A 1078 16.17 -1.53 -14.09
CA LEU A 1078 14.78 -1.39 -13.65
C LEU A 1078 13.80 -1.55 -14.81
N GLU A 1079 14.07 -0.92 -15.96
CA GLU A 1079 13.33 -1.09 -17.21
C GLU A 1079 13.35 -2.57 -17.65
N SER A 1080 14.49 -3.24 -17.46
CA SER A 1080 14.67 -4.68 -17.72
C SER A 1080 14.17 -5.60 -16.59
N ARG A 1081 13.51 -5.07 -15.55
CA ARG A 1081 12.92 -5.81 -14.41
C ARG A 1081 13.88 -6.74 -13.63
N LEU A 1082 15.17 -6.43 -13.63
CA LEU A 1082 16.19 -7.29 -13.01
C LEU A 1082 16.13 -7.23 -11.47
N PHE A 1083 15.82 -6.04 -10.94
CA PHE A 1083 15.75 -5.72 -9.51
C PHE A 1083 14.36 -5.89 -8.87
N ASP A 1084 13.40 -6.49 -9.59
CA ASP A 1084 12.08 -6.84 -9.05
C ASP A 1084 12.22 -7.71 -7.78
N ASP A 1085 11.30 -7.60 -6.83
CA ASP A 1085 11.32 -8.25 -5.50
C ASP A 1085 12.51 -7.93 -4.57
N ILE A 1086 13.63 -7.43 -5.11
CA ILE A 1086 14.88 -7.05 -4.43
C ILE A 1086 14.79 -5.61 -3.92
N VAL A 1087 14.30 -4.69 -4.76
CA VAL A 1087 14.03 -3.29 -4.40
C VAL A 1087 12.58 -3.17 -3.91
N LYS A 1088 12.41 -2.86 -2.63
CA LYS A 1088 11.10 -2.72 -1.98
C LYS A 1088 10.85 -1.27 -1.55
N GLY A 1089 9.65 -0.77 -1.80
CA GLY A 1089 9.26 0.62 -1.49
C GLY A 1089 9.55 1.62 -2.62
N ASN A 1090 9.97 2.83 -2.23
CA ASN A 1090 10.05 4.03 -3.09
C ASN A 1090 11.49 4.57 -3.24
N ARG A 1091 12.49 3.79 -2.84
CA ARG A 1091 13.93 4.13 -2.92
C ARG A 1091 14.71 2.94 -3.48
N PHE A 1092 15.75 3.20 -4.28
CA PHE A 1092 16.57 2.14 -4.87
C PHE A 1092 17.69 1.67 -3.92
N GLU A 1093 18.16 2.57 -3.05
CA GLU A 1093 19.29 2.33 -2.13
C GLU A 1093 20.59 1.97 -2.89
N PRO A 1094 21.10 2.81 -3.82
CA PRO A 1094 22.18 2.44 -4.75
C PRO A 1094 23.48 1.95 -4.09
N ASN A 1095 23.81 2.45 -2.90
CA ASN A 1095 25.03 2.08 -2.15
C ASN A 1095 24.85 0.85 -1.24
N LYS A 1096 23.67 0.23 -1.19
CA LYS A 1096 23.39 -0.94 -0.35
C LYS A 1096 24.12 -2.17 -0.87
N ALA A 1097 24.81 -2.88 0.02
CA ALA A 1097 25.47 -4.14 -0.31
C ALA A 1097 24.45 -5.21 -0.73
N MET A 1098 24.83 -6.06 -1.69
CA MET A 1098 23.97 -7.10 -2.24
C MET A 1098 24.37 -8.51 -1.78
N THR A 1099 23.40 -9.42 -1.70
CA THR A 1099 23.62 -10.82 -1.35
C THR A 1099 23.96 -11.69 -2.56
N ARG A 1100 24.54 -12.87 -2.31
CA ARG A 1100 24.78 -13.91 -3.33
C ARG A 1100 23.48 -14.34 -4.02
N ALA A 1101 22.38 -14.45 -3.27
CA ALA A 1101 21.08 -14.81 -3.84
C ALA A 1101 20.48 -13.68 -4.70
N GLU A 1102 20.57 -12.42 -4.26
CA GLU A 1102 20.10 -11.27 -5.06
C GLU A 1102 20.87 -11.17 -6.39
N PHE A 1103 22.20 -11.37 -6.38
CA PHE A 1103 23.02 -11.35 -7.60
C PHE A 1103 22.64 -12.47 -8.59
N ILE A 1104 22.44 -13.70 -8.10
CA ILE A 1104 22.02 -14.82 -8.95
C ILE A 1104 20.58 -14.62 -9.47
N ALA A 1105 19.68 -14.03 -8.69
CA ALA A 1105 18.34 -13.68 -9.17
C ALA A 1105 18.38 -12.62 -10.28
N ILE A 1106 19.25 -11.61 -10.17
CA ILE A 1106 19.49 -10.63 -11.24
C ILE A 1106 20.04 -11.30 -12.51
N LEU A 1107 21.03 -12.18 -12.39
CA LEU A 1107 21.64 -12.87 -13.52
C LEU A 1107 20.65 -13.83 -14.21
N GLY A 1108 19.85 -14.56 -13.43
CA GLY A 1108 18.79 -15.44 -13.94
C GLY A 1108 17.63 -14.68 -14.59
N ARG A 1109 17.31 -13.45 -14.15
CA ARG A 1109 16.35 -12.57 -14.83
C ARG A 1109 16.90 -11.97 -16.11
N PHE A 1110 18.19 -11.59 -16.13
CA PHE A 1110 18.88 -11.14 -17.33
C PHE A 1110 18.84 -12.20 -18.44
N GLU A 1111 19.00 -13.46 -18.02
CA GLU A 1111 18.87 -14.66 -18.86
C GLU A 1111 17.42 -15.11 -19.15
N LYS A 1112 16.41 -14.45 -18.57
CA LYS A 1112 14.98 -14.81 -18.71
C LYS A 1112 14.68 -16.27 -18.35
N VAL A 1113 15.29 -16.76 -17.26
CA VAL A 1113 15.14 -18.15 -16.78
C VAL A 1113 13.71 -18.41 -16.28
N ASN A 1114 12.96 -19.14 -17.10
CA ASN A 1114 11.55 -19.44 -16.88
C ASN A 1114 11.28 -20.84 -16.31
N GLU A 1115 12.21 -21.79 -16.46
CA GLU A 1115 12.00 -23.20 -16.12
C GLU A 1115 12.37 -23.56 -14.68
N PHE A 1116 11.60 -24.47 -14.10
CA PHE A 1116 11.90 -25.14 -12.82
C PHE A 1116 12.60 -26.47 -13.13
N THR A 1117 13.93 -26.50 -13.08
CA THR A 1117 14.70 -27.76 -13.22
C THR A 1117 14.61 -28.60 -11.95
N ALA A 1118 14.56 -29.93 -12.08
CA ALA A 1118 14.21 -30.81 -10.96
C ALA A 1118 15.29 -30.88 -9.86
N ASN A 1119 14.85 -30.71 -8.60
CA ASN A 1119 15.52 -30.96 -7.31
C ASN A 1119 17.03 -31.30 -7.31
N ILE A 1120 17.90 -30.30 -7.54
CA ILE A 1120 19.24 -30.27 -6.92
C ILE A 1120 19.49 -28.86 -6.38
N SER A 1121 18.94 -28.56 -5.19
CA SER A 1121 19.21 -27.30 -4.49
C SER A 1121 20.40 -27.42 -3.50
N PHE A 1122 20.63 -26.37 -2.73
CA PHE A 1122 21.43 -26.41 -1.49
C PHE A 1122 20.47 -26.47 -0.29
N GLN A 1123 20.89 -27.02 0.85
CA GLN A 1123 20.02 -27.26 2.02
C GLN A 1123 19.50 -25.96 2.65
N ASP A 1124 20.22 -24.86 2.48
CA ASP A 1124 19.90 -23.52 2.98
C ASP A 1124 19.11 -22.66 1.98
N ILE A 1125 18.54 -23.26 0.93
CA ILE A 1125 17.73 -22.58 -0.10
C ILE A 1125 16.26 -23.00 0.01
N ASP A 1126 15.41 -22.07 0.43
CA ASP A 1126 13.98 -22.16 0.17
C ASP A 1126 13.71 -22.03 -1.34
N MET A 1127 13.17 -23.08 -1.94
CA MET A 1127 12.81 -23.13 -3.36
C MET A 1127 11.62 -22.22 -3.71
N ASN A 1128 10.81 -21.81 -2.73
CA ASN A 1128 9.69 -20.89 -2.91
C ASN A 1128 10.10 -19.42 -2.83
N ALA A 1129 11.29 -19.12 -2.30
CA ALA A 1129 11.83 -17.77 -2.28
C ALA A 1129 12.07 -17.25 -3.71
N TYR A 1130 11.97 -15.94 -3.92
CA TYR A 1130 12.10 -15.30 -5.25
C TYR A 1130 13.42 -15.64 -5.99
N TYR A 1131 14.45 -16.06 -5.25
CA TYR A 1131 15.74 -16.48 -5.79
C TYR A 1131 15.88 -18.00 -6.02
N GLY A 1132 15.02 -18.84 -5.43
CA GLY A 1132 15.20 -20.30 -5.34
C GLY A 1132 15.41 -20.96 -6.70
N LYS A 1133 14.48 -20.71 -7.65
CA LYS A 1133 14.61 -21.22 -9.03
C LYS A 1133 15.88 -20.75 -9.75
N TYR A 1134 16.36 -19.53 -9.47
CA TYR A 1134 17.57 -18.99 -10.10
C TYR A 1134 18.84 -19.58 -9.49
N VAL A 1135 18.88 -19.86 -8.18
CA VAL A 1135 20.01 -20.57 -7.55
C VAL A 1135 20.09 -22.02 -8.02
N ASN A 1136 18.95 -22.71 -8.14
CA ASN A 1136 18.86 -24.06 -8.71
C ASN A 1136 19.31 -24.10 -10.20
N TRP A 1137 18.86 -23.16 -11.03
CA TRP A 1137 19.39 -22.97 -12.39
C TRP A 1137 20.91 -22.73 -12.39
N ALA A 1138 21.41 -21.81 -11.55
CA ALA A 1138 22.83 -21.47 -11.50
C ALA A 1138 23.71 -22.65 -11.03
N LYS A 1139 23.18 -23.55 -10.18
CA LYS A 1139 23.87 -24.80 -9.79
C LYS A 1139 23.92 -25.78 -10.96
N ASN A 1140 22.78 -26.02 -11.61
CA ASN A 1140 22.66 -26.94 -12.74
C ASN A 1140 23.44 -26.47 -13.98
N ALA A 1141 23.57 -25.15 -14.18
CA ALA A 1141 24.39 -24.53 -15.20
C ALA A 1141 25.89 -24.39 -14.82
N GLY A 1142 26.31 -24.93 -13.67
CA GLY A 1142 27.71 -24.92 -13.22
C GLY A 1142 28.26 -23.54 -12.83
N LEU A 1143 27.41 -22.53 -12.67
CA LEU A 1143 27.81 -21.16 -12.32
C LEU A 1143 28.22 -21.04 -10.83
N VAL A 1144 27.57 -21.82 -9.96
CA VAL A 1144 27.80 -21.82 -8.51
C VAL A 1144 27.95 -23.23 -7.94
N TYR A 1145 28.92 -23.42 -7.04
CA TYR A 1145 29.19 -24.71 -6.38
C TYR A 1145 28.87 -24.70 -4.87
N GLY A 1146 28.35 -23.59 -4.33
CA GLY A 1146 28.04 -23.41 -2.92
C GLY A 1146 29.02 -22.49 -2.19
N MET A 1147 28.96 -22.53 -0.86
CA MET A 1147 30.07 -22.21 0.06
C MET A 1147 30.77 -23.49 0.52
N ASP A 1148 30.00 -24.58 0.64
CA ASP A 1148 30.42 -25.95 0.89
C ASP A 1148 29.52 -26.90 0.07
N ALA A 1149 29.64 -28.21 0.26
CA ALA A 1149 28.88 -29.22 -0.51
C ALA A 1149 27.35 -29.17 -0.28
N ALA A 1150 26.90 -28.69 0.88
CA ALA A 1150 25.49 -28.64 1.27
C ALA A 1150 24.88 -27.24 1.16
N ASN A 1151 25.64 -26.17 1.42
CA ASN A 1151 25.12 -24.80 1.61
C ASN A 1151 25.58 -23.80 0.52
N PHE A 1152 24.74 -22.80 0.23
CA PHE A 1152 25.00 -21.70 -0.72
C PHE A 1152 25.36 -20.36 -0.05
N ALA A 1153 24.89 -20.17 1.20
CA ALA A 1153 24.81 -18.92 1.94
C ALA A 1153 24.05 -17.80 1.19
N PRO A 1154 22.72 -17.93 0.94
CA PRO A 1154 21.95 -16.98 0.12
C PRO A 1154 21.97 -15.54 0.64
N ASN A 1155 21.94 -15.37 1.97
CA ASN A 1155 21.90 -14.06 2.63
C ASN A 1155 23.29 -13.43 2.83
N LYS A 1156 24.38 -14.14 2.53
CA LYS A 1156 25.74 -13.60 2.63
C LYS A 1156 25.96 -12.56 1.53
N THR A 1157 26.51 -11.40 1.90
CA THR A 1157 26.93 -10.34 0.96
C THR A 1157 28.00 -10.84 -0.01
N ILE A 1158 27.83 -10.60 -1.31
CA ILE A 1158 28.78 -11.06 -2.33
C ILE A 1158 29.99 -10.13 -2.45
N SER A 1159 31.19 -10.72 -2.52
CA SER A 1159 32.45 -10.00 -2.75
C SER A 1159 32.78 -9.88 -4.24
N ARG A 1160 33.64 -8.92 -4.61
CA ARG A 1160 34.10 -8.73 -6.00
C ARG A 1160 34.85 -9.94 -6.55
N GLU A 1161 35.62 -10.66 -5.72
CA GLU A 1161 36.30 -11.90 -6.10
C GLU A 1161 35.34 -13.10 -6.28
N GLU A 1162 34.30 -13.24 -5.45
CA GLU A 1162 33.25 -14.26 -5.65
C GLU A 1162 32.47 -14.00 -6.95
N MET A 1163 31.97 -12.77 -7.13
CA MET A 1163 31.24 -12.34 -8.32
C MET A 1163 32.05 -12.56 -9.60
N ALA A 1164 33.35 -12.25 -9.59
CA ALA A 1164 34.20 -12.47 -10.75
C ALA A 1164 34.24 -13.96 -11.16
N THR A 1165 34.33 -14.90 -10.23
CA THR A 1165 34.31 -16.34 -10.61
C THR A 1165 32.96 -16.81 -11.14
N ILE A 1166 31.84 -16.29 -10.63
CA ILE A 1166 30.50 -16.60 -11.15
C ILE A 1166 30.37 -16.06 -12.58
N LEU A 1167 30.77 -14.80 -12.81
CA LEU A 1167 30.76 -14.23 -14.16
C LEU A 1167 31.75 -14.89 -15.12
N TYR A 1168 32.85 -15.45 -14.63
CA TYR A 1168 33.78 -16.21 -15.45
C TYR A 1168 33.18 -17.55 -15.88
N ARG A 1169 32.53 -18.30 -14.97
CA ARG A 1169 31.76 -19.50 -15.37
C ARG A 1169 30.61 -19.15 -16.31
N TYR A 1170 29.96 -18.01 -16.12
CA TYR A 1170 28.92 -17.49 -17.01
C TYR A 1170 29.46 -17.14 -18.42
N LYS A 1171 30.64 -16.51 -18.52
CA LYS A 1171 31.37 -16.32 -19.80
C LYS A 1171 31.54 -17.66 -20.52
N GLN A 1172 32.04 -18.69 -19.82
CA GLN A 1172 32.30 -20.00 -20.41
C GLN A 1172 30.99 -20.70 -20.82
N MET A 1173 29.94 -20.67 -19.97
CA MET A 1173 28.59 -21.17 -20.29
C MET A 1173 28.02 -20.52 -21.56
N LYS A 1174 28.28 -19.21 -21.76
CA LYS A 1174 27.85 -18.44 -22.94
C LYS A 1174 28.83 -18.46 -24.11
N LYS A 1175 29.98 -19.12 -23.98
CA LYS A 1175 31.09 -19.15 -24.96
C LYS A 1175 31.51 -17.74 -25.44
N ILE A 1176 31.43 -16.73 -24.59
CA ILE A 1176 31.74 -15.34 -24.99
C ILE A 1176 33.26 -15.14 -25.01
N ASN A 1177 33.83 -14.94 -26.20
CA ASN A 1177 35.22 -14.52 -26.33
C ASN A 1177 35.34 -13.01 -26.07
N PHE A 1178 36.38 -12.63 -25.32
CA PHE A 1178 36.66 -11.24 -24.99
C PHE A 1178 38.09 -10.91 -25.41
N GLU A 1179 38.21 -10.03 -26.41
CA GLU A 1179 39.49 -9.55 -26.93
C GLU A 1179 39.95 -8.32 -26.14
N GLY A 1180 41.27 -8.15 -26.02
CA GLY A 1180 41.91 -7.05 -25.29
C GLY A 1180 42.94 -7.51 -24.26
N GLU A 1181 43.75 -6.57 -23.79
CA GLU A 1181 44.75 -6.81 -22.75
C GLU A 1181 44.13 -6.87 -21.35
N ALA A 1182 44.63 -7.74 -20.49
CA ALA A 1182 44.17 -7.85 -19.11
C ALA A 1182 44.73 -6.69 -18.28
N LYS A 1183 43.86 -5.74 -17.90
CA LYS A 1183 44.21 -4.61 -17.02
C LYS A 1183 44.89 -5.11 -15.73
N GLN A 1184 46.09 -4.61 -15.46
CA GLN A 1184 46.80 -4.89 -14.22
C GLN A 1184 46.27 -4.00 -13.09
N TYR A 1185 46.08 -4.58 -11.90
CA TYR A 1185 45.62 -3.87 -10.70
C TYR A 1185 46.74 -3.76 -9.66
N LYS A 1186 46.81 -2.62 -8.97
CA LYS A 1186 47.84 -2.34 -7.95
C LYS A 1186 47.84 -3.34 -6.78
N ASP A 1187 46.70 -3.95 -6.49
CA ASP A 1187 46.47 -5.00 -5.50
C ASP A 1187 46.29 -6.40 -6.13
N GLY A 1188 46.70 -6.59 -7.40
CA GLY A 1188 46.59 -7.88 -8.11
C GLY A 1188 47.34 -9.05 -7.47
N ASN A 1189 48.22 -8.77 -6.51
CA ASN A 1189 48.88 -9.75 -5.63
C ASN A 1189 48.04 -10.14 -4.39
N LYS A 1190 47.02 -9.35 -4.02
CA LYS A 1190 46.07 -9.64 -2.93
C LYS A 1190 44.85 -10.43 -3.41
N ILE A 1191 44.64 -10.54 -4.72
CA ILE A 1191 43.58 -11.38 -5.32
C ILE A 1191 43.95 -12.86 -5.11
N PRO A 1192 43.09 -13.68 -4.50
CA PRO A 1192 43.41 -15.07 -4.21
C PRO A 1192 43.52 -15.90 -5.49
N LYS A 1193 44.36 -16.95 -5.47
CA LYS A 1193 44.69 -17.78 -6.65
C LYS A 1193 43.44 -18.31 -7.38
N TRP A 1194 42.39 -18.67 -6.65
CA TRP A 1194 41.12 -19.19 -7.19
C TRP A 1194 40.27 -18.15 -7.94
N ALA A 1195 40.51 -16.85 -7.73
CA ALA A 1195 39.80 -15.75 -8.41
C ALA A 1195 40.67 -15.06 -9.49
N LYS A 1196 41.99 -15.26 -9.48
CA LYS A 1196 42.94 -14.46 -10.28
C LYS A 1196 42.69 -14.55 -11.79
N GLU A 1197 42.50 -15.75 -12.32
CA GLU A 1197 42.16 -15.99 -13.73
C GLU A 1197 40.84 -15.31 -14.13
N ALA A 1198 39.80 -15.52 -13.33
CA ALA A 1198 38.48 -14.93 -13.54
C ALA A 1198 38.52 -13.39 -13.59
N VAL A 1199 39.31 -12.76 -12.71
CA VAL A 1199 39.50 -11.30 -12.72
C VAL A 1199 40.30 -10.86 -13.94
N GLN A 1200 41.36 -11.56 -14.32
CA GLN A 1200 42.15 -11.23 -15.52
C GLN A 1200 41.29 -11.29 -16.80
N GLU A 1201 40.51 -12.36 -16.97
CA GLU A 1201 39.63 -12.57 -18.13
C GLU A 1201 38.50 -11.54 -18.21
N LEU A 1202 37.84 -11.21 -17.09
CA LEU A 1202 36.78 -10.21 -17.05
C LEU A 1202 37.29 -8.76 -17.04
N SER A 1203 38.61 -8.56 -17.04
CA SER A 1203 39.24 -7.25 -17.22
C SER A 1203 39.53 -6.93 -18.69
N LYS A 1204 39.83 -7.96 -19.51
CA LYS A 1204 39.95 -7.80 -20.97
C LYS A 1204 38.66 -7.23 -21.58
N SER A 1205 37.53 -7.75 -21.10
CA SER A 1205 36.18 -7.43 -21.58
C SER A 1205 35.63 -6.06 -21.18
N LYS A 1206 36.32 -5.32 -20.31
CA LYS A 1206 35.80 -4.09 -19.66
C LYS A 1206 34.49 -4.28 -18.87
N ILE A 1207 34.08 -5.53 -18.56
CA ILE A 1207 33.03 -5.79 -17.58
C ILE A 1207 33.49 -5.31 -16.21
N LEU A 1208 34.72 -5.67 -15.83
CA LEU A 1208 35.38 -5.23 -14.61
C LEU A 1208 36.51 -4.25 -14.96
N ASN A 1209 36.38 -3.00 -14.50
CA ASN A 1209 37.37 -1.94 -14.77
C ASN A 1209 38.23 -1.58 -13.53
N GLY A 1210 38.03 -2.27 -12.40
CA GLY A 1210 38.64 -1.96 -11.11
C GLY A 1210 37.91 -0.86 -10.34
N MET A 1211 38.71 -0.05 -9.64
CA MET A 1211 38.37 1.18 -8.93
C MET A 1211 39.24 2.33 -9.48
N ASP A 1212 38.85 3.58 -9.27
CA ASP A 1212 39.54 4.75 -9.83
C ASP A 1212 40.99 4.94 -9.31
N ASP A 1213 41.28 4.40 -8.12
CA ASP A 1213 42.63 4.35 -7.54
C ASP A 1213 43.57 3.35 -8.24
N GLY A 1214 43.07 2.52 -9.16
CA GLY A 1214 43.80 1.46 -9.87
C GLY A 1214 43.82 0.10 -9.16
N THR A 1215 43.00 -0.11 -8.13
CA THR A 1215 42.83 -1.40 -7.42
C THR A 1215 41.63 -2.20 -7.94
N PHE A 1216 41.58 -3.49 -7.61
CA PHE A 1216 40.44 -4.37 -7.83
C PHE A 1216 39.54 -4.50 -6.59
N GLN A 1217 40.15 -4.51 -5.40
CA GLN A 1217 39.52 -4.66 -4.09
C GLN A 1217 38.68 -5.95 -3.97
N GLY A 1218 39.30 -7.12 -4.22
CA GLY A 1218 38.58 -8.41 -4.32
C GLY A 1218 37.62 -8.72 -3.18
N LYS A 1219 38.03 -8.47 -1.93
CA LYS A 1219 37.22 -8.69 -0.72
C LYS A 1219 36.13 -7.65 -0.46
N LYS A 1220 36.08 -6.54 -1.21
CA LYS A 1220 35.02 -5.51 -1.07
C LYS A 1220 33.66 -6.12 -1.45
N GLN A 1221 32.64 -5.83 -0.66
CA GLN A 1221 31.25 -6.17 -0.99
C GLN A 1221 30.76 -5.30 -2.15
N LEU A 1222 29.88 -5.85 -2.99
CA LEU A 1222 29.28 -5.14 -4.12
C LEU A 1222 27.99 -4.42 -3.73
N SER A 1223 27.87 -3.16 -4.15
CA SER A 1223 26.66 -2.36 -4.01
C SER A 1223 25.65 -2.59 -5.15
N ARG A 1224 24.36 -2.24 -4.94
CA ARG A 1224 23.32 -2.27 -5.98
C ARG A 1224 23.69 -1.52 -7.25
N ALA A 1225 24.34 -0.36 -7.10
CA ALA A 1225 24.86 0.43 -8.21
C ALA A 1225 25.99 -0.28 -8.98
N GLU A 1226 26.94 -0.92 -8.29
CA GLU A 1226 28.01 -1.69 -8.93
C GLU A 1226 27.47 -2.90 -9.68
N ILE A 1227 26.50 -3.64 -9.11
CA ILE A 1227 25.89 -4.80 -9.79
C ILE A 1227 25.05 -4.35 -11.00
N ALA A 1228 24.29 -3.26 -10.90
CA ALA A 1228 23.59 -2.67 -12.04
C ALA A 1228 24.57 -2.27 -13.16
N GLN A 1229 25.69 -1.63 -12.82
CA GLN A 1229 26.74 -1.27 -13.79
C GLN A 1229 27.38 -2.50 -14.44
N ILE A 1230 27.66 -3.55 -13.68
CA ILE A 1230 28.24 -4.81 -14.19
C ILE A 1230 27.31 -5.47 -15.21
N VAL A 1231 26.01 -5.59 -14.90
CA VAL A 1231 25.04 -6.22 -15.83
C VAL A 1231 24.76 -5.33 -17.05
N TYR A 1232 24.77 -4.00 -16.87
CA TYR A 1232 24.70 -3.07 -17.98
C TYR A 1232 25.94 -3.13 -18.89
N ASN A 1233 27.15 -3.36 -18.34
CA ASN A 1233 28.36 -3.63 -19.10
C ASN A 1233 28.26 -4.95 -19.88
N ILE A 1234 27.73 -6.02 -19.27
CA ILE A 1234 27.48 -7.32 -19.97
C ILE A 1234 26.55 -7.11 -21.17
N ASN A 1235 25.49 -6.30 -21.04
CA ASN A 1235 24.60 -5.99 -22.16
C ASN A 1235 25.26 -5.16 -23.29
N LYS A 1236 26.35 -4.45 -23.01
CA LYS A 1236 27.10 -3.65 -24.00
C LYS A 1236 28.11 -4.48 -24.82
N ILE A 1237 28.29 -5.77 -24.52
CA ILE A 1237 29.24 -6.66 -25.20
C ILE A 1237 28.45 -7.79 -25.88
N LYS A 1238 27.58 -7.38 -26.81
CA LYS A 1238 26.73 -8.22 -27.67
C LYS A 1238 27.12 -8.04 -29.13
#